data_AF-A0A2X0SSJ8-F1
#
_entry.id   AF-A0A2X0SSJ8-F1
#
_cell.length_a   1.000
_cell.length_b   1.000
_cell.length_c   1.000
_cell.angle_alpha   90.00
_cell.angle_beta   90.00
_cell.angle_gamma   90.00
#
_symmetry.space_group_name_H-M   'P 1'
#
loop_
_entity.id
_entity.type
_entity.pdbx_description
1 polymer ?
#
loop_
_entity_poly.entity_id
_entity_poly.type
_entity_poly.pdbx_seq_one_letter_code
_entity_poly.pdbx_strand_id
1 'polypeptide(L)'
;MVKSIPDTFMSLPTYLDSFTFPLIEEVHADVFSSLDGYAQANFIEIIWVEKFDDEKSIFCFEVSEPSKYQKLRETYNPKEGDIIILSLQKPQHVSDLRQTKASYVFGSVLKSGDKEDGDFPANFCIVRFSSNIPVEVDPETGTPLAPSFAVFLINMMTYNRIWKCLHMEASDIANLVWPYKLKVVHDTSSCSQISQCFTRKSIDGLGLEKFDLNDSQLNAVADCVSVMENHSPSLKLIRGPPGTGKTKTISTILWAMLIKGVKTLTCAPTNTAVLEVASRIVRLVRESSDGSVCFLNDIVLFGNKERMKIDDSHDLSTVFLDSRAKRLLPCFVPHSGWRHCLCSLIDLLENPVTKYKLHIEHILTKREMKKEMSEKHGDKPLMCEDGHCSPPCYPLGQLVAPFSLFCKTIHNRAEDEEEECHKEGWHDYEAMMEAFREVPFKNYLKDRYNKLSKDLRCCIEKLYNDHPRKSEAAQIFQCMLEVLELIKILHPLINRDRGNDDIWSEELLEGKVEEDCNPVSWPEKLACVRTNTCSKSKFKLARSLCVQGLRYLCKNFILPDFYSRRGVQFYLLQRAECILCTVFSSFRLYNVTMDNSPSSSDTCLVKKPENLNLGLLIVDEAAQLKECETLIPLLLPGIKQAVFIGDEYQLPALVKSKISDNAKFGRSVF
;
A
#
# COMPACT_ATOMS: atom_id res chain seq x y z
N MET A 1 2.97 0.42 -43.41
CA MET A 1 4.23 -0.36 -43.49
C MET A 1 5.07 0.01 -42.28
N VAL A 2 5.45 -0.96 -41.44
CA VAL A 2 6.28 -0.72 -40.25
C VAL A 2 7.69 -0.34 -40.71
N LYS A 3 8.18 0.83 -40.28
CA LYS A 3 9.53 1.31 -40.60
C LYS A 3 10.52 0.81 -39.55
N SER A 4 11.77 0.62 -39.94
CA SER A 4 12.86 0.33 -39.00
C SER A 4 13.13 1.53 -38.11
N ILE A 5 13.34 1.27 -36.82
CA ILE A 5 13.67 2.26 -35.80
C ILE A 5 15.12 2.75 -36.04
N PRO A 6 15.35 4.07 -36.24
CA PRO A 6 16.69 4.63 -36.44
C PRO A 6 17.59 4.53 -35.21
N ASP A 7 18.90 4.60 -35.41
CA ASP A 7 19.90 4.72 -34.32
C ASP A 7 20.04 6.16 -33.80
N THR A 8 19.59 7.14 -34.58
CA THR A 8 19.63 8.56 -34.21
C THR A 8 18.35 9.26 -34.60
N PHE A 9 17.90 10.18 -33.77
CA PHE A 9 16.63 10.89 -33.93
C PHE A 9 16.86 12.39 -34.10
N MET A 10 15.93 13.08 -34.75
CA MET A 10 16.01 14.53 -34.99
C MET A 10 15.32 15.33 -33.87
N SER A 11 14.34 14.70 -33.20
CA SER A 11 13.58 15.29 -32.11
C SER A 11 12.94 14.20 -31.26
N LEU A 12 12.55 14.56 -30.03
CA LEU A 12 11.82 13.68 -29.13
C LEU A 12 10.52 13.13 -29.76
N PRO A 13 9.64 13.93 -30.42
CA PRO A 13 8.47 13.38 -31.09
C PRO A 13 8.82 12.30 -32.13
N THR A 14 9.86 12.52 -32.96
CA THR A 14 10.28 11.51 -33.94
C THR A 14 10.82 10.24 -33.29
N TYR A 15 11.41 10.35 -32.10
CA TYR A 15 11.84 9.22 -31.30
C TYR A 15 10.64 8.41 -30.78
N LEU A 16 9.69 9.07 -30.12
CA LEU A 16 8.50 8.41 -29.56
C LEU A 16 7.64 7.77 -30.66
N ASP A 17 7.40 8.48 -31.76
CA ASP A 17 6.61 8.00 -32.90
C ASP A 17 7.20 6.76 -33.58
N SER A 18 8.53 6.56 -33.47
CA SER A 18 9.20 5.42 -34.10
C SER A 18 8.79 4.07 -33.50
N PHE A 19 8.33 4.05 -32.25
CA PHE A 19 7.89 2.83 -31.55
C PHE A 19 6.40 2.51 -31.74
N THR A 20 5.60 3.44 -32.23
CA THR A 20 4.13 3.32 -32.33
C THR A 20 3.69 2.15 -33.20
N PHE A 21 4.16 2.08 -34.46
CA PHE A 21 3.77 0.99 -35.37
C PHE A 21 4.33 -0.38 -34.98
N PRO A 22 5.62 -0.50 -34.59
CA PRO A 22 6.14 -1.76 -34.07
C PRO A 22 5.39 -2.28 -32.83
N LEU A 23 4.94 -1.39 -31.94
CA LEU A 23 4.14 -1.76 -30.77
C LEU A 23 2.75 -2.29 -31.16
N ILE A 24 2.06 -1.64 -32.10
CA ILE A 24 0.75 -2.11 -32.61
C ILE A 24 0.91 -3.50 -33.24
N GLU A 25 1.96 -3.69 -34.03
CA GLU A 25 2.23 -4.96 -34.70
C GLU A 25 2.62 -6.07 -33.71
N GLU A 26 3.28 -5.73 -32.61
CA GLU A 26 3.55 -6.66 -31.51
C GLU A 26 2.25 -7.11 -30.81
N VAL A 27 1.34 -6.17 -30.53
CA VAL A 27 0.01 -6.48 -29.98
C VAL A 27 -0.77 -7.37 -30.94
N HIS A 28 -0.74 -7.05 -32.24
CA HIS A 28 -1.41 -7.83 -33.27
C HIS A 28 -0.89 -9.28 -33.31
N ALA A 29 0.43 -9.47 -33.27
CA ALA A 29 1.03 -10.81 -33.21
C ALA A 29 0.66 -11.57 -31.93
N ASP A 30 0.55 -10.90 -30.79
CA ASP A 30 0.15 -11.53 -29.53
C ASP A 30 -1.32 -11.98 -29.53
N VAL A 31 -2.22 -11.12 -30.00
CA VAL A 31 -3.65 -11.46 -30.19
C VAL A 31 -3.77 -12.63 -31.17
N PHE A 32 -3.08 -12.57 -32.31
CA PHE A 32 -3.11 -13.63 -33.31
C PHE A 32 -2.61 -14.96 -32.76
N SER A 33 -1.48 -14.96 -32.04
CA SER A 33 -0.96 -16.16 -31.39
C SER A 33 -1.92 -16.74 -30.36
N SER A 34 -2.68 -15.89 -29.66
CA SER A 34 -3.68 -16.33 -28.68
C SER A 34 -4.92 -16.91 -29.36
N LEU A 35 -5.35 -16.33 -30.48
CA LEU A 35 -6.44 -16.86 -31.30
C LEU A 35 -6.10 -18.22 -31.92
N ASP A 36 -4.87 -18.42 -32.40
CA ASP A 36 -4.42 -19.72 -32.89
C ASP A 36 -4.47 -20.79 -31.78
N GLY A 37 -4.24 -20.39 -30.52
CA GLY A 37 -4.36 -21.21 -29.31
C GLY A 37 -5.75 -21.25 -28.67
N TYR A 38 -6.81 -20.77 -29.34
CA TYR A 38 -8.16 -20.63 -28.76
C TYR A 38 -8.69 -21.93 -28.16
N ALA A 39 -8.42 -23.07 -28.82
CA ALA A 39 -8.83 -24.39 -28.33
C ALA A 39 -8.20 -24.78 -26.99
N GLN A 40 -7.09 -24.15 -26.57
CA GLN A 40 -6.46 -24.37 -25.27
C GLN A 40 -6.66 -23.21 -24.29
N ALA A 41 -7.37 -22.15 -24.69
CA ALA A 41 -7.56 -20.97 -23.87
C ALA A 41 -8.32 -21.29 -22.57
N ASN A 42 -7.95 -20.60 -21.50
CA ASN A 42 -8.70 -20.62 -20.26
C ASN A 42 -9.98 -19.81 -20.44
N PHE A 43 -11.06 -20.27 -19.82
CA PHE A 43 -12.36 -19.61 -19.90
C PHE A 43 -13.09 -19.68 -18.56
N ILE A 44 -14.17 -18.94 -18.43
CA ILE A 44 -15.07 -18.98 -17.27
C ILE A 44 -16.51 -18.80 -17.74
N GLU A 45 -17.45 -19.40 -17.03
CA GLU A 45 -18.88 -19.25 -17.32
C GLU A 45 -19.41 -17.93 -16.76
N ILE A 46 -20.30 -17.30 -17.50
CA ILE A 46 -21.01 -16.09 -17.10
C ILE A 46 -22.35 -16.51 -16.51
N ILE A 47 -22.58 -16.13 -15.25
CA ILE A 47 -23.78 -16.51 -14.49
C ILE A 47 -24.83 -15.40 -14.59
N TRP A 48 -24.39 -14.15 -14.69
CA TRP A 48 -25.28 -13.00 -14.67
C TRP A 48 -24.74 -11.85 -15.52
N VAL A 49 -25.64 -11.09 -16.13
CA VAL A 49 -25.33 -9.99 -17.05
C VAL A 49 -26.27 -8.82 -16.79
N GLU A 50 -25.70 -7.62 -16.66
CA GLU A 50 -26.45 -6.37 -16.68
C GLU A 50 -25.77 -5.37 -17.61
N LYS A 51 -26.59 -4.66 -18.39
CA LYS A 51 -26.11 -3.59 -19.26
C LYS A 51 -26.05 -2.29 -18.47
N PHE A 52 -24.87 -1.67 -18.43
CA PHE A 52 -24.60 -0.47 -17.63
C PHE A 52 -24.67 0.83 -18.44
N ASP A 53 -24.30 0.78 -19.73
CA ASP A 53 -24.29 1.94 -20.63
C ASP A 53 -24.72 1.50 -22.05
N ASP A 54 -25.82 2.08 -22.54
CA ASP A 54 -26.39 1.79 -23.86
C ASP A 54 -25.54 2.28 -25.03
N GLU A 55 -24.82 3.39 -24.86
CA GLU A 55 -24.03 4.03 -25.92
C GLU A 55 -22.64 3.41 -26.05
N LYS A 56 -22.05 2.98 -24.93
CA LYS A 56 -20.66 2.48 -24.91
C LYS A 56 -20.52 0.96 -24.93
N SER A 57 -21.64 0.22 -24.98
CA SER A 57 -21.67 -1.24 -24.89
C SER A 57 -20.89 -1.76 -23.68
N ILE A 58 -21.16 -1.20 -22.50
CA ILE A 58 -20.54 -1.59 -21.23
C ILE A 58 -21.51 -2.46 -20.45
N PHE A 59 -21.00 -3.59 -19.97
CA PHE A 59 -21.75 -4.60 -19.24
C PHE A 59 -21.06 -4.95 -17.93
N CYS A 60 -21.86 -5.23 -16.90
CA CYS A 60 -21.44 -5.86 -15.67
C CYS A 60 -21.75 -7.36 -15.75
N PHE A 61 -20.78 -8.19 -15.36
CA PHE A 61 -20.95 -9.63 -15.32
C PHE A 61 -20.66 -10.17 -13.93
N GLU A 62 -21.42 -11.18 -13.53
CA GLU A 62 -20.99 -12.16 -12.53
C GLU A 62 -20.48 -13.41 -13.24
N VAL A 63 -19.30 -13.87 -12.86
CA VAL A 63 -18.69 -15.10 -13.39
C VAL A 63 -18.69 -16.21 -12.36
N SER A 64 -18.65 -17.46 -12.83
CA SER A 64 -18.56 -18.62 -11.94
C SER A 64 -17.24 -18.67 -11.17
N GLU A 65 -17.23 -19.44 -10.07
CA GLU A 65 -16.01 -19.63 -9.30
C GLU A 65 -14.95 -20.38 -10.12
N PRO A 66 -13.74 -19.83 -10.30
CA PRO A 66 -12.68 -20.49 -11.03
C PRO A 66 -12.30 -21.83 -10.38
N SER A 67 -12.21 -22.88 -11.20
CA SER A 67 -11.80 -24.21 -10.75
C SER A 67 -10.41 -24.19 -10.15
N LYS A 68 -10.23 -24.86 -9.00
CA LYS A 68 -8.92 -25.01 -8.33
C LYS A 68 -8.05 -26.12 -8.94
N TYR A 69 -8.64 -26.96 -9.81
CA TYR A 69 -7.93 -28.06 -10.44
C TYR A 69 -7.29 -27.60 -11.74
N GLN A 70 -5.96 -27.47 -11.76
CA GLN A 70 -5.17 -27.02 -12.92
C GLN A 70 -5.35 -27.87 -14.18
N LYS A 71 -5.92 -29.08 -14.07
CA LYS A 71 -6.26 -29.94 -15.22
C LYS A 71 -7.53 -29.49 -15.96
N LEU A 72 -8.36 -28.65 -15.34
CA LEU A 72 -9.56 -28.06 -15.95
C LEU A 72 -9.21 -26.69 -16.55
N ARG A 73 -9.88 -26.32 -17.65
CA ARG A 73 -9.68 -25.03 -18.36
C ARG A 73 -10.57 -23.90 -17.83
N GLU A 74 -11.55 -24.25 -16.98
CA GLU A 74 -12.46 -23.33 -16.28
C GLU A 74 -11.75 -22.63 -15.10
N THR A 75 -10.57 -22.08 -15.34
CA THR A 75 -9.67 -21.49 -14.31
C THR A 75 -9.50 -19.99 -14.49
N TYR A 76 -10.11 -19.42 -15.53
CA TYR A 76 -9.94 -18.00 -15.83
C TYR A 76 -10.59 -17.14 -14.75
N ASN A 77 -9.82 -16.19 -14.24
CA ASN A 77 -10.30 -15.13 -13.36
C ASN A 77 -10.07 -13.79 -14.07
N PRO A 78 -11.12 -13.06 -14.48
CA PRO A 78 -10.98 -11.79 -15.18
C PRO A 78 -10.14 -10.77 -14.41
N LYS A 79 -9.19 -10.12 -15.10
CA LYS A 79 -8.35 -9.05 -14.55
C LYS A 79 -8.45 -7.80 -15.42
N GLU A 80 -8.23 -6.64 -14.80
CA GLU A 80 -8.17 -5.37 -15.50
C GLU A 80 -7.19 -5.42 -16.68
N GLY A 81 -7.65 -4.94 -17.84
CA GLY A 81 -6.89 -4.92 -19.09
C GLY A 81 -6.89 -6.25 -19.85
N ASP A 82 -7.59 -7.28 -19.38
CA ASP A 82 -7.78 -8.51 -20.16
C ASP A 82 -8.63 -8.24 -21.40
N ILE A 83 -8.21 -8.82 -22.52
CA ILE A 83 -9.00 -8.93 -23.74
C ILE A 83 -9.60 -10.33 -23.75
N ILE A 84 -10.92 -10.38 -23.87
CA ILE A 84 -11.71 -11.61 -23.86
C ILE A 84 -12.51 -11.76 -25.15
N ILE A 85 -12.89 -12.99 -25.45
CA ILE A 85 -13.94 -13.31 -26.42
C ILE A 85 -15.16 -13.79 -25.64
N LEU A 86 -16.32 -13.24 -26.00
CA LEU A 86 -17.59 -13.80 -25.58
C LEU A 86 -17.98 -14.96 -26.50
N SER A 87 -18.14 -16.15 -25.94
CA SER A 87 -18.49 -17.37 -26.66
C SER A 87 -19.76 -17.99 -26.10
N LEU A 88 -20.65 -18.45 -26.98
CA LEU A 88 -21.89 -19.18 -26.60
C LEU A 88 -21.65 -20.69 -26.41
N GLN A 89 -20.39 -21.14 -26.58
CA GLN A 89 -19.99 -22.54 -26.41
C GLN A 89 -18.61 -22.60 -25.75
N LYS A 90 -18.31 -23.73 -25.10
CA LYS A 90 -16.97 -23.96 -24.54
C LYS A 90 -15.95 -23.98 -25.68
N PRO A 91 -14.76 -23.34 -25.52
CA PRO A 91 -13.76 -23.31 -26.58
C PRO A 91 -13.23 -24.73 -26.85
N GLN A 92 -13.52 -25.29 -28.04
CA GLN A 92 -13.02 -26.61 -28.46
C GLN A 92 -12.16 -26.50 -29.71
N HIS A 93 -12.53 -25.64 -30.65
CA HIS A 93 -11.79 -25.41 -31.88
C HIS A 93 -11.85 -23.93 -32.31
N VAL A 94 -10.83 -23.44 -33.02
CA VAL A 94 -10.84 -22.05 -33.54
C VAL A 94 -11.99 -21.82 -34.53
N SER A 95 -12.51 -22.90 -35.13
CA SER A 95 -13.66 -22.87 -36.03
C SER A 95 -14.95 -22.51 -35.31
N ASP A 96 -15.03 -22.66 -33.99
CA ASP A 96 -16.18 -22.28 -33.17
C ASP A 96 -16.44 -20.77 -33.32
N LEU A 97 -15.39 -19.97 -33.51
CA LEU A 97 -15.45 -18.54 -33.80
C LEU A 97 -16.05 -18.21 -35.19
N ARG A 98 -16.10 -19.19 -36.10
CA ARG A 98 -16.58 -19.03 -37.48
C ARG A 98 -17.93 -19.71 -37.75
N GLN A 99 -18.38 -20.60 -36.86
CA GLN A 99 -19.57 -21.44 -37.08
C GLN A 99 -20.88 -20.67 -36.84
N THR A 100 -20.89 -19.67 -35.96
CA THR A 100 -22.03 -18.77 -35.80
C THR A 100 -22.01 -17.69 -36.88
N LYS A 101 -23.12 -17.45 -37.59
CA LYS A 101 -23.26 -16.31 -38.52
C LYS A 101 -23.07 -14.93 -37.86
N ALA A 102 -22.93 -14.87 -36.53
CA ALA A 102 -22.57 -13.69 -35.77
C ALA A 102 -21.04 -13.60 -35.60
N SER A 103 -20.49 -12.41 -35.82
CA SER A 103 -19.12 -12.06 -35.47
C SER A 103 -18.85 -12.33 -33.98
N TYR A 104 -17.77 -13.03 -33.65
CA TYR A 104 -17.28 -13.10 -32.27
C TYR A 104 -17.01 -11.68 -31.75
N VAL A 105 -17.38 -11.43 -30.49
CA VAL A 105 -17.30 -10.07 -29.91
C VAL A 105 -16.12 -10.01 -28.95
N PHE A 106 -15.23 -9.04 -29.17
CA PHE A 106 -14.13 -8.76 -28.26
C PHE A 106 -14.64 -7.92 -27.08
N GLY A 107 -14.25 -8.31 -25.88
CA GLY A 107 -14.44 -7.55 -24.65
C GLY A 107 -13.11 -7.08 -24.07
N SER A 108 -13.06 -5.86 -23.58
CA SER A 108 -11.97 -5.34 -22.75
C SER A 108 -12.46 -5.23 -21.31
N VAL A 109 -11.82 -5.95 -20.39
CA VAL A 109 -12.13 -5.88 -18.95
C VAL A 109 -11.62 -4.55 -18.41
N LEU A 110 -12.54 -3.68 -17.97
CA LEU A 110 -12.26 -2.35 -17.43
C LEU A 110 -11.99 -2.39 -15.92
N LYS A 111 -12.70 -3.28 -15.21
CA LYS A 111 -12.57 -3.45 -13.76
C LYS A 111 -12.97 -4.87 -13.39
N SER A 112 -12.29 -5.45 -12.41
CA SER A 112 -12.60 -6.76 -11.85
C SER A 112 -12.56 -6.68 -10.32
N GLY A 113 -13.28 -7.58 -9.66
CA GLY A 113 -13.22 -7.70 -8.21
C GLY A 113 -12.00 -8.47 -7.78
N ASP A 114 -11.22 -7.91 -6.87
CA ASP A 114 -10.15 -8.63 -6.21
C ASP A 114 -10.64 -9.09 -4.84
N LYS A 115 -10.39 -10.37 -4.50
CA LYS A 115 -10.70 -10.93 -3.17
C LYS A 115 -10.04 -10.16 -2.02
N GLU A 116 -9.02 -9.36 -2.32
CA GLU A 116 -8.23 -8.60 -1.35
C GLU A 116 -8.63 -7.12 -1.21
N ASP A 117 -9.33 -6.54 -2.20
CA ASP A 117 -9.77 -5.13 -2.22
C ASP A 117 -11.31 -5.09 -2.07
N GLY A 118 -11.79 -4.68 -0.89
CA GLY A 118 -13.22 -4.71 -0.52
C GLY A 118 -14.14 -3.70 -1.23
N ASP A 119 -13.66 -3.05 -2.29
CA ASP A 119 -14.40 -2.00 -3.02
C ASP A 119 -15.27 -2.57 -4.16
N PHE A 120 -15.05 -3.81 -4.59
CA PHE A 120 -15.80 -4.44 -5.69
C PHE A 120 -15.91 -5.98 -5.50
N PRO A 121 -17.10 -6.60 -5.68
CA PRO A 121 -17.29 -8.02 -5.42
C PRO A 121 -16.40 -8.92 -6.28
N ALA A 122 -15.77 -9.93 -5.67
CA ALA A 122 -14.69 -10.72 -6.29
C ALA A 122 -15.08 -11.50 -7.56
N ASN A 123 -16.35 -11.88 -7.72
CA ASN A 123 -16.82 -12.62 -8.88
C ASN A 123 -17.41 -11.71 -9.97
N PHE A 124 -17.32 -10.39 -9.78
CA PHE A 124 -17.87 -9.44 -10.72
C PHE A 124 -16.77 -8.81 -11.59
N CYS A 125 -17.12 -8.46 -12.82
CA CYS A 125 -16.28 -7.66 -13.69
C CYS A 125 -17.10 -6.73 -14.59
N ILE A 126 -16.50 -5.59 -14.94
CA ILE A 126 -17.06 -4.62 -15.89
C ILE A 126 -16.29 -4.75 -17.19
N VAL A 127 -17.01 -4.97 -18.28
CA VAL A 127 -16.43 -5.24 -19.60
C VAL A 127 -17.03 -4.31 -20.63
N ARG A 128 -16.17 -3.73 -21.46
CA ARG A 128 -16.58 -2.98 -22.65
C ARG A 128 -16.42 -3.86 -23.89
N PHE A 129 -17.48 -4.02 -24.67
CA PHE A 129 -17.42 -4.80 -25.90
C PHE A 129 -17.24 -3.94 -27.15
N SER A 130 -16.72 -4.55 -28.21
CA SER A 130 -16.58 -3.94 -29.53
C SER A 130 -17.92 -3.66 -30.22
N SER A 131 -18.97 -4.38 -29.81
CA SER A 131 -20.33 -4.25 -30.30
C SER A 131 -21.31 -4.74 -29.23
N ASN A 132 -22.62 -4.63 -29.51
CA ASN A 132 -23.61 -5.32 -28.68
C ASN A 132 -23.34 -6.83 -28.63
N ILE A 133 -23.65 -7.42 -27.47
CA ILE A 133 -23.41 -8.84 -27.21
C ILE A 133 -24.60 -9.68 -27.69
N PRO A 134 -24.37 -10.89 -28.24
CA PRO A 134 -25.42 -11.81 -28.67
C PRO A 134 -25.97 -12.66 -27.50
N VAL A 135 -25.97 -12.14 -26.28
CA VAL A 135 -26.45 -12.86 -25.09
C VAL A 135 -27.86 -12.38 -24.78
N GLU A 136 -28.82 -13.30 -24.89
CA GLU A 136 -30.18 -13.08 -24.43
C GLU A 136 -30.24 -13.36 -22.93
N VAL A 137 -30.86 -12.45 -22.20
CA VAL A 137 -30.88 -12.42 -20.73
C VAL A 137 -32.33 -12.41 -20.27
N ASP A 138 -32.63 -13.18 -19.23
CA ASP A 138 -33.92 -13.14 -18.55
C ASP A 138 -34.12 -11.75 -17.90
N PRO A 139 -35.21 -11.01 -18.21
CA PRO A 139 -35.39 -9.64 -17.76
C PRO A 139 -35.57 -9.47 -16.24
N GLU A 140 -36.02 -10.51 -15.53
CA GLU A 140 -36.29 -10.45 -14.08
C GLU A 140 -35.07 -10.84 -13.25
N THR A 141 -34.30 -11.81 -13.74
CA THR A 141 -33.18 -12.40 -13.00
C THR A 141 -31.81 -11.94 -13.51
N GLY A 142 -31.71 -11.38 -14.71
CA GLY A 142 -30.44 -11.01 -15.34
C GLY A 142 -29.57 -12.21 -15.72
N THR A 143 -30.13 -13.43 -15.73
CA THR A 143 -29.41 -14.66 -16.05
C THR A 143 -29.39 -14.92 -17.56
N PRO A 144 -28.28 -15.38 -18.15
CA PRO A 144 -28.24 -15.79 -19.55
C PRO A 144 -29.21 -16.94 -19.84
N LEU A 145 -30.01 -16.82 -20.91
CA LEU A 145 -30.93 -17.88 -21.35
C LEU A 145 -30.20 -19.11 -21.92
N ALA A 146 -28.94 -18.93 -22.34
CA ALA A 146 -28.07 -19.98 -22.82
C ALA A 146 -26.66 -19.84 -22.21
N PRO A 147 -25.92 -20.95 -22.02
CA PRO A 147 -24.57 -20.92 -21.47
C PRO A 147 -23.67 -19.98 -22.26
N SER A 148 -23.04 -19.06 -21.54
CA SER A 148 -22.15 -18.05 -22.11
C SER A 148 -20.82 -18.07 -21.38
N PHE A 149 -19.72 -17.97 -22.13
CA PHE A 149 -18.37 -18.11 -21.62
C PHE A 149 -17.52 -16.90 -21.99
N ALA A 150 -16.76 -16.40 -21.03
CA ALA A 150 -15.68 -15.45 -21.25
C ALA A 150 -14.38 -16.22 -21.46
N VAL A 151 -13.79 -16.12 -22.66
CA VAL A 151 -12.54 -16.79 -23.03
C VAL A 151 -11.40 -15.76 -23.02
N PHE A 152 -10.35 -16.02 -22.24
CA PHE A 152 -9.20 -15.11 -22.13
C PHE A 152 -8.31 -15.20 -23.37
N LEU A 153 -7.87 -14.04 -23.90
CA LEU A 153 -6.86 -13.98 -24.94
C LEU A 153 -5.51 -13.46 -24.45
N ILE A 154 -5.45 -12.18 -24.10
CA ILE A 154 -4.22 -11.49 -23.70
C ILE A 154 -4.54 -10.45 -22.63
N ASN A 155 -3.53 -10.03 -21.87
CA ASN A 155 -3.63 -8.88 -20.99
C ASN A 155 -2.90 -7.68 -21.61
N MET A 156 -3.63 -6.58 -21.82
CA MET A 156 -3.13 -5.38 -22.49
C MET A 156 -2.39 -4.41 -21.58
N MET A 157 -2.26 -4.68 -20.27
CA MET A 157 -1.72 -3.69 -19.32
C MET A 157 -0.30 -3.24 -19.67
N THR A 158 0.56 -4.17 -20.10
CA THR A 158 1.93 -3.86 -20.53
C THR A 158 1.93 -2.90 -21.73
N TYR A 159 1.20 -3.25 -22.79
CA TYR A 159 1.11 -2.45 -24.01
C TYR A 159 0.45 -1.09 -23.78
N ASN A 160 -0.62 -1.05 -22.99
CA ASN A 160 -1.32 0.18 -22.62
C ASN A 160 -0.41 1.14 -21.84
N ARG A 161 0.47 0.63 -20.98
CA ARG A 161 1.44 1.45 -20.24
C ARG A 161 2.50 2.05 -21.16
N ILE A 162 3.06 1.26 -22.07
CA ILE A 162 4.01 1.74 -23.09
C ILE A 162 3.32 2.80 -23.97
N TRP A 163 2.13 2.48 -24.50
CA TRP A 163 1.35 3.38 -25.34
C TRP A 163 1.10 4.73 -24.65
N LYS A 164 0.66 4.72 -23.39
CA LYS A 164 0.48 5.96 -22.61
C LYS A 164 1.79 6.74 -22.51
N CYS A 165 2.90 6.08 -22.18
CA CYS A 165 4.21 6.74 -22.03
C CYS A 165 4.73 7.35 -23.34
N LEU A 166 4.44 6.74 -24.50
CA LEU A 166 4.79 7.32 -25.81
C LEU A 166 4.07 8.63 -26.12
N HIS A 167 2.93 8.90 -25.46
CA HIS A 167 2.10 10.09 -25.66
C HIS A 167 2.11 11.05 -24.47
N MET A 168 2.98 10.81 -23.47
CA MET A 168 3.15 11.70 -22.32
C MET A 168 4.22 12.77 -22.60
N GLU A 169 4.11 13.90 -21.91
CA GLU A 169 5.18 14.92 -21.94
C GLU A 169 6.46 14.37 -21.32
N ALA A 170 7.60 14.54 -22.01
CA ALA A 170 8.88 14.04 -21.55
C ALA A 170 9.37 14.71 -20.26
N SER A 171 10.05 13.92 -19.43
CA SER A 171 10.89 14.42 -18.33
C SER A 171 12.24 14.93 -18.85
N ASP A 172 12.92 15.75 -18.06
CA ASP A 172 14.26 16.27 -18.39
C ASP A 172 15.27 15.14 -18.67
N ILE A 173 15.15 14.00 -17.96
CA ILE A 173 15.99 12.82 -18.19
C ILE A 173 15.60 12.06 -19.45
N ALA A 174 14.31 11.94 -19.78
CA ALA A 174 13.89 11.29 -21.01
C ALA A 174 14.43 12.04 -22.26
N ASN A 175 14.60 13.37 -22.15
CA ASN A 175 15.26 14.18 -23.17
C ASN A 175 16.76 13.87 -23.34
N LEU A 176 17.40 13.19 -22.39
CA LEU A 176 18.79 12.76 -22.50
C LEU A 176 18.96 11.42 -23.20
N VAL A 177 17.90 10.61 -23.33
CA VAL A 177 17.98 9.24 -23.91
C VAL A 177 18.15 9.29 -25.43
N TRP A 178 17.27 10.00 -26.15
CA TRP A 178 17.30 10.03 -27.61
C TRP A 178 18.54 10.70 -28.25
N PRO A 179 19.21 11.72 -27.65
CA PRO A 179 20.47 12.25 -28.17
C PRO A 179 21.71 11.54 -27.60
N TYR A 180 21.54 10.51 -26.76
CA TYR A 180 22.65 9.89 -26.05
C TYR A 180 23.63 9.23 -27.03
N LYS A 181 24.77 9.88 -27.26
CA LYS A 181 25.93 9.26 -27.91
C LYS A 181 26.82 8.67 -26.83
N LEU A 182 27.07 7.37 -26.92
CA LEU A 182 28.02 6.67 -26.05
C LEU A 182 29.38 7.40 -26.10
N LYS A 183 29.77 8.05 -25.01
CA LYS A 183 31.16 8.49 -24.84
C LYS A 183 31.97 7.24 -24.52
N VAL A 184 32.46 6.56 -25.55
CA VAL A 184 33.47 5.50 -25.40
C VAL A 184 34.68 6.17 -24.75
N VAL A 185 34.95 5.84 -23.49
CA VAL A 185 36.26 6.08 -22.91
C VAL A 185 37.18 5.12 -23.66
N HIS A 186 37.83 5.62 -24.70
CA HIS A 186 38.92 4.87 -25.32
C HIS A 186 39.97 4.64 -24.24
N ASP A 187 40.40 3.39 -24.09
CA ASP A 187 41.62 2.98 -23.40
C ASP A 187 42.85 3.55 -24.14
N THR A 188 42.95 4.88 -24.24
CA THR A 188 44.16 5.57 -24.65
C THR A 188 44.78 6.18 -23.40
N SER A 189 45.50 5.32 -22.67
CA SER A 189 46.76 5.63 -21.99
C SER A 189 46.86 7.00 -21.30
N SER A 190 45.78 7.42 -20.65
CA SER A 190 45.70 8.64 -19.83
C SER A 190 44.88 8.33 -18.58
N CYS A 191 45.01 7.10 -18.08
CA CYS A 191 44.64 6.76 -16.71
C CYS A 191 45.71 7.34 -15.78
N SER A 192 45.75 8.67 -15.69
CA SER A 192 46.44 9.36 -14.61
C SER A 192 45.96 10.81 -14.58
N GLN A 193 45.40 11.20 -13.44
CA GLN A 193 45.35 12.57 -12.88
C GLN A 193 44.06 13.40 -12.86
N ILE A 194 42.91 13.02 -13.46
CA ILE A 194 41.66 13.82 -13.28
C ILE A 194 40.54 13.07 -12.54
N SER A 195 40.49 11.74 -12.57
CA SER A 195 39.42 10.94 -11.93
C SER A 195 39.74 10.37 -10.54
N GLN A 196 40.98 10.52 -10.04
CA GLN A 196 41.45 9.76 -8.87
C GLN A 196 41.53 10.52 -7.54
N CYS A 197 41.31 11.85 -7.48
CA CYS A 197 41.51 12.60 -6.23
C CYS A 197 40.25 13.25 -5.62
N PHE A 198 39.20 13.53 -6.40
CA PHE A 198 37.95 14.11 -5.88
C PHE A 198 36.92 13.06 -5.41
N THR A 199 36.98 11.82 -5.91
CA THR A 199 35.88 10.83 -5.85
C THR A 199 35.77 10.03 -4.55
N ARG A 200 36.80 10.01 -3.68
CA ARG A 200 36.72 9.25 -2.41
C ARG A 200 36.04 10.01 -1.26
N LYS A 201 36.06 11.34 -1.25
CA LYS A 201 35.43 12.12 -0.17
C LYS A 201 33.90 11.97 -0.10
N SER A 202 33.24 11.76 -1.25
CA SER A 202 31.78 11.65 -1.31
C SER A 202 31.24 10.32 -0.76
N ILE A 203 32.11 9.30 -0.66
CA ILE A 203 31.78 7.97 -0.11
C ILE A 203 32.25 7.78 1.33
N ASP A 204 32.93 8.78 1.91
CA ASP A 204 33.32 8.78 3.32
C ASP A 204 32.07 8.71 4.22
N GLY A 205 32.10 7.85 5.24
CA GLY A 205 30.98 7.67 6.17
C GLY A 205 29.86 6.75 5.68
N LEU A 206 29.92 6.23 4.45
CA LEU A 206 28.95 5.25 3.94
C LEU A 206 29.23 3.80 4.41
N GLY A 207 30.39 3.59 5.05
CA GLY A 207 30.83 2.29 5.55
C GLY A 207 30.96 1.24 4.43
N LEU A 208 31.44 1.63 3.24
CA LEU A 208 31.51 0.74 2.08
C LEU A 208 32.55 -0.38 2.22
N GLU A 209 33.53 -0.19 3.11
CA GLU A 209 34.62 -1.12 3.42
C GLU A 209 34.09 -2.54 3.73
N LYS A 210 32.92 -2.64 4.37
CA LYS A 210 32.30 -3.91 4.78
C LYS A 210 31.75 -4.74 3.62
N PHE A 211 31.66 -4.17 2.42
CA PHE A 211 31.08 -4.85 1.27
C PHE A 211 32.12 -5.54 0.39
N ASP A 212 33.42 -5.38 0.64
CA ASP A 212 34.50 -6.02 -0.14
C ASP A 212 34.28 -5.87 -1.65
N LEU A 213 34.19 -4.61 -2.10
CA LEU A 213 34.04 -4.27 -3.51
C LEU A 213 35.41 -4.23 -4.19
N ASN A 214 35.48 -4.72 -5.42
CA ASN A 214 36.66 -4.46 -6.24
C ASN A 214 36.68 -3.01 -6.75
N ASP A 215 37.81 -2.58 -7.34
CA ASP A 215 37.98 -1.19 -7.78
C ASP A 215 36.92 -0.74 -8.80
N SER A 216 36.51 -1.61 -9.73
CA SER A 216 35.51 -1.23 -10.75
C SER A 216 34.12 -1.04 -10.14
N GLN A 217 33.73 -1.90 -9.20
CA GLN A 217 32.48 -1.77 -8.45
C GLN A 217 32.50 -0.54 -7.56
N LEU A 218 33.62 -0.29 -6.86
CA LEU A 218 33.78 0.87 -5.99
C LEU A 218 33.70 2.19 -6.77
N ASN A 219 34.38 2.27 -7.93
CA ASN A 219 34.30 3.42 -8.82
C ASN A 219 32.87 3.62 -9.35
N ALA A 220 32.18 2.54 -9.72
CA ALA A 220 30.79 2.63 -10.16
C ALA A 220 29.87 3.22 -9.06
N VAL A 221 30.05 2.80 -7.81
CA VAL A 221 29.32 3.35 -6.65
C VAL A 221 29.68 4.81 -6.41
N ALA A 222 30.98 5.14 -6.34
CA ALA A 222 31.46 6.48 -6.05
C ALA A 222 30.98 7.51 -7.08
N ASP A 223 31.02 7.14 -8.36
CA ASP A 223 30.50 7.98 -9.44
C ASP A 223 29.00 8.25 -9.28
N CYS A 224 28.18 7.21 -9.02
CA CYS A 224 26.74 7.37 -8.80
C CYS A 224 26.46 8.30 -7.61
N VAL A 225 27.20 8.15 -6.52
CA VAL A 225 27.09 9.02 -5.34
C VAL A 225 27.49 10.46 -5.65
N SER A 226 28.58 10.69 -6.38
CA SER A 226 29.07 12.04 -6.71
C SER A 226 28.12 12.84 -7.61
N VAL A 227 27.44 12.16 -8.53
CA VAL A 227 26.49 12.80 -9.44
C VAL A 227 25.26 13.31 -8.69
N MET A 228 24.89 12.68 -7.57
CA MET A 228 23.75 13.12 -6.78
C MET A 228 23.96 14.47 -6.08
N GLU A 229 25.22 14.90 -5.93
CA GLU A 229 25.59 16.21 -5.40
C GLU A 229 25.50 17.31 -6.47
N ASN A 230 25.38 16.94 -7.75
CA ASN A 230 25.20 17.84 -8.87
C ASN A 230 23.71 18.00 -9.22
N HIS A 231 23.31 19.20 -9.67
CA HIS A 231 21.92 19.50 -10.03
C HIS A 231 21.55 19.18 -11.49
N SER A 232 22.51 18.71 -12.30
CA SER A 232 22.28 18.40 -13.72
C SER A 232 21.74 16.97 -13.90
N PRO A 233 20.76 16.76 -14.79
CA PRO A 233 20.28 15.42 -15.10
C PRO A 233 21.40 14.56 -15.72
N SER A 234 21.50 13.29 -15.31
CA SER A 234 22.57 12.39 -15.74
C SER A 234 22.06 11.00 -16.13
N LEU A 235 22.60 10.46 -17.23
CA LEU A 235 22.37 9.09 -17.68
C LEU A 235 23.68 8.29 -17.59
N LYS A 236 23.62 7.07 -17.06
CA LYS A 236 24.79 6.18 -16.96
C LYS A 236 24.48 4.75 -17.37
N LEU A 237 25.41 4.11 -18.07
CA LEU A 237 25.38 2.68 -18.37
C LEU A 237 26.48 1.98 -17.56
N ILE A 238 26.14 0.92 -16.83
CA ILE A 238 27.10 0.02 -16.18
C ILE A 238 27.00 -1.34 -16.86
N ARG A 239 28.07 -1.72 -17.55
CA ARG A 239 28.18 -2.99 -18.26
C ARG A 239 28.89 -4.01 -17.37
N GLY A 240 28.31 -5.20 -17.22
CA GLY A 240 28.90 -6.25 -16.40
C GLY A 240 28.60 -7.66 -16.92
N PRO A 241 29.59 -8.43 -17.37
CA PRO A 241 29.43 -9.84 -17.73
C PRO A 241 28.77 -10.69 -16.62
N PRO A 242 28.29 -11.91 -16.92
CA PRO A 242 27.77 -12.82 -15.90
C PRO A 242 28.80 -13.05 -14.77
N GLY A 243 28.34 -13.05 -13.53
CA GLY A 243 29.21 -13.29 -12.36
C GLY A 243 30.04 -12.10 -11.87
N THR A 244 29.99 -10.94 -12.53
CA THR A 244 30.78 -9.74 -12.14
C THR A 244 30.21 -8.95 -10.95
N GLY A 245 29.16 -9.45 -10.31
CA GLY A 245 28.58 -8.82 -9.12
C GLY A 245 27.74 -7.57 -9.40
N LYS A 246 27.05 -7.50 -10.56
CA LYS A 246 26.10 -6.41 -10.89
C LYS A 246 25.12 -6.12 -9.75
N THR A 247 24.41 -7.14 -9.27
CA THR A 247 23.44 -7.01 -8.17
C THR A 247 24.10 -6.62 -6.84
N LYS A 248 25.35 -7.04 -6.59
CA LYS A 248 26.12 -6.59 -5.41
C LYS A 248 26.35 -5.08 -5.49
N THR A 249 26.81 -4.61 -6.65
CA THR A 249 27.01 -3.18 -6.95
C THR A 249 25.71 -2.39 -6.75
N ILE A 250 24.59 -2.88 -7.29
CA ILE A 250 23.26 -2.26 -7.11
C ILE A 250 22.90 -2.13 -5.63
N SER A 251 23.01 -3.23 -4.88
CA SER A 251 22.69 -3.21 -3.45
C SER A 251 23.56 -2.22 -2.66
N THR A 252 24.81 -2.03 -3.05
CA THR A 252 25.71 -1.05 -2.42
C THR A 252 25.39 0.39 -2.83
N ILE A 253 24.96 0.63 -4.08
CA ILE A 253 24.42 1.95 -4.48
C ILE A 253 23.17 2.27 -3.66
N LEU A 254 22.23 1.33 -3.53
CA LEU A 254 21.00 1.54 -2.74
C LEU A 254 21.30 1.80 -1.27
N TRP A 255 22.25 1.06 -0.69
CA TRP A 255 22.74 1.31 0.67
C TRP A 255 23.28 2.74 0.82
N ALA A 256 24.13 3.19 -0.10
CA ALA A 256 24.67 4.55 -0.09
C ALA A 256 23.58 5.62 -0.16
N MET A 257 22.57 5.41 -1.01
CA MET A 257 21.45 6.35 -1.17
C MET A 257 20.53 6.38 0.06
N LEU A 258 20.30 5.24 0.71
CA LEU A 258 19.56 5.18 1.98
C LEU A 258 20.26 5.99 3.07
N ILE A 259 21.59 5.89 3.20
CA ILE A 259 22.36 6.70 4.17
C ILE A 259 22.25 8.19 3.83
N LYS A 260 22.32 8.54 2.54
CA LYS A 260 22.21 9.94 2.08
C LYS A 260 20.77 10.48 2.08
N GLY A 261 19.76 9.68 2.42
CA GLY A 261 18.34 10.08 2.37
C GLY A 261 17.89 10.45 0.95
N VAL A 262 18.48 9.81 -0.07
CA VAL A 262 18.10 10.00 -1.47
C VAL A 262 17.07 8.95 -1.84
N LYS A 263 15.87 9.40 -2.20
CA LYS A 263 14.82 8.49 -2.65
C LYS A 263 15.19 7.82 -3.96
N THR A 264 15.09 6.49 -4.00
CA THR A 264 15.48 5.66 -5.14
C THR A 264 14.31 4.84 -5.68
N LEU A 265 14.32 4.63 -6.99
CA LEU A 265 13.47 3.66 -7.68
C LEU A 265 14.38 2.64 -8.37
N THR A 266 14.23 1.37 -8.01
CA THR A 266 14.90 0.26 -8.69
C THR A 266 13.90 -0.59 -9.44
N CYS A 267 14.16 -0.79 -10.72
CA CYS A 267 13.35 -1.59 -11.61
C CYS A 267 14.13 -2.73 -12.22
N ALA A 268 13.44 -3.81 -12.58
CA ALA A 268 13.97 -4.87 -13.44
C ALA A 268 12.85 -5.43 -14.33
N PRO A 269 13.17 -6.10 -15.46
CA PRO A 269 12.18 -6.69 -16.37
C PRO A 269 11.36 -7.82 -15.71
N THR A 270 11.98 -8.61 -14.84
CA THR A 270 11.36 -9.83 -14.27
C THR A 270 11.18 -9.73 -12.76
N ASN A 271 10.17 -10.43 -12.23
CA ASN A 271 9.98 -10.53 -10.78
C ASN A 271 11.22 -11.10 -10.08
N THR A 272 11.85 -12.13 -10.65
CA THR A 272 13.02 -12.79 -10.06
C THR A 272 14.18 -11.82 -9.87
N ALA A 273 14.48 -10.97 -10.87
CA ALA A 273 15.53 -9.97 -10.76
C ALA A 273 15.23 -8.94 -9.66
N VAL A 274 13.98 -8.46 -9.57
CA VAL A 274 13.57 -7.54 -8.50
C VAL A 274 13.71 -8.19 -7.12
N LEU A 275 13.29 -9.46 -6.96
CA LEU A 275 13.38 -10.19 -5.70
C LEU A 275 14.82 -10.43 -5.26
N GLU A 276 15.74 -10.66 -6.20
CA GLU A 276 17.16 -10.83 -5.92
C GLU A 276 17.78 -9.54 -5.37
N VAL A 277 17.52 -8.39 -6.01
CA VAL A 277 17.96 -7.08 -5.50
C VAL A 277 17.32 -6.77 -4.13
N ALA A 278 16.01 -7.00 -3.99
CA ALA A 278 15.27 -6.77 -2.75
C ALA A 278 15.82 -7.61 -1.58
N SER A 279 16.09 -8.90 -1.82
CA SER A 279 16.64 -9.80 -0.80
C SER A 279 18.01 -9.33 -0.31
N ARG A 280 18.86 -8.87 -1.22
CA ARG A 280 20.19 -8.34 -0.85
C ARG A 280 20.09 -7.08 -0.02
N ILE A 281 19.36 -6.06 -0.45
CA ILE A 281 19.28 -4.80 0.31
C ILE A 281 18.61 -5.01 1.68
N VAL A 282 17.57 -5.84 1.77
CA VAL A 282 16.93 -6.19 3.06
C VAL A 282 17.94 -6.88 3.99
N ARG A 283 18.74 -7.82 3.47
CA ARG A 283 19.78 -8.48 4.26
C ARG A 283 20.83 -7.48 4.76
N LEU A 284 21.32 -6.60 3.88
CA LEU A 284 22.30 -5.57 4.25
C LEU A 284 21.77 -4.66 5.37
N VAL A 285 20.51 -4.22 5.29
CA VAL A 285 19.90 -3.38 6.33
C VAL A 285 19.72 -4.14 7.64
N ARG A 286 19.29 -5.41 7.60
CA ARG A 286 19.16 -6.26 8.81
C ARG A 286 20.50 -6.47 9.53
N GLU A 287 21.55 -6.80 8.78
CA GLU A 287 22.89 -7.06 9.31
C GLU A 287 23.57 -5.79 9.86
N SER A 288 23.10 -4.61 9.46
CA SER A 288 23.64 -3.32 9.89
C SER A 288 22.98 -2.71 11.14
N SER A 289 22.16 -3.48 11.86
CA SER A 289 21.30 -2.97 12.95
C SER A 289 22.04 -2.50 14.21
N ASP A 290 23.38 -2.55 14.24
CA ASP A 290 24.22 -1.92 15.26
C ASP A 290 24.35 -0.39 15.06
N GLY A 291 23.24 0.32 15.21
CA GLY A 291 23.21 1.80 15.22
C GLY A 291 23.15 2.49 13.85
N SER A 292 22.75 1.77 12.78
CA SER A 292 22.61 2.38 11.46
C SER A 292 21.41 3.34 11.33
N VAL A 293 21.52 4.29 10.40
CA VAL A 293 20.51 5.31 10.06
C VAL A 293 19.39 4.73 9.17
N CYS A 294 19.53 3.51 8.67
CA CYS A 294 18.64 2.94 7.65
C CYS A 294 17.66 1.93 8.27
N PHE A 295 16.37 2.08 8.00
CA PHE A 295 15.35 1.17 8.50
C PHE A 295 14.75 0.33 7.37
N LEU A 296 14.36 -0.91 7.68
CA LEU A 296 13.62 -1.75 6.73
C LEU A 296 12.31 -1.08 6.27
N ASN A 297 11.73 -0.25 7.14
CA ASN A 297 10.48 0.43 6.87
C ASN A 297 10.59 1.47 5.74
N ASP A 298 11.81 1.90 5.41
CA ASP A 298 12.07 2.85 4.33
C ASP A 298 12.16 2.14 2.96
N ILE A 299 12.19 0.79 2.97
CA ILE A 299 12.21 -0.05 1.77
C ILE A 299 10.79 -0.55 1.46
N VAL A 300 10.34 -0.34 0.24
CA VAL A 300 9.08 -0.86 -0.28
C VAL A 300 9.32 -1.69 -1.53
N LEU A 301 8.91 -2.95 -1.48
CA LEU A 301 8.81 -3.83 -2.63
C LEU A 301 7.35 -3.94 -3.06
N PHE A 302 7.03 -3.76 -4.33
CA PHE A 302 5.68 -4.00 -4.82
C PHE A 302 5.64 -4.60 -6.23
N GLY A 303 4.57 -5.35 -6.49
CA GLY A 303 4.33 -6.02 -7.76
C GLY A 303 3.13 -6.95 -7.65
N ASN A 304 3.00 -7.89 -8.59
CA ASN A 304 1.93 -8.86 -8.53
C ASN A 304 2.27 -9.96 -7.50
N LYS A 305 1.54 -10.00 -6.39
CA LYS A 305 1.76 -10.93 -5.27
C LYS A 305 1.76 -12.39 -5.69
N GLU A 306 0.80 -12.82 -6.52
CA GLU A 306 0.70 -14.21 -7.01
C GLU A 306 1.95 -14.61 -7.82
N ARG A 307 2.40 -13.74 -8.73
CA ARG A 307 3.56 -14.00 -9.59
C ARG A 307 4.89 -13.86 -8.85
N MET A 308 4.95 -13.05 -7.79
CA MET A 308 6.13 -12.92 -6.94
C MET A 308 6.20 -14.01 -5.87
N LYS A 309 5.11 -14.74 -5.61
CA LYS A 309 5.03 -15.82 -4.61
C LYS A 309 5.46 -15.37 -3.20
N ILE A 310 5.12 -14.14 -2.84
CA ILE A 310 5.36 -13.61 -1.50
C ILE A 310 4.10 -13.87 -0.67
N ASP A 311 4.19 -14.86 0.22
CA ASP A 311 3.19 -15.08 1.27
C ASP A 311 3.60 -14.38 2.58
N ASP A 312 2.77 -14.53 3.61
CA ASP A 312 3.02 -13.91 4.91
C ASP A 312 4.26 -14.51 5.62
N SER A 313 4.77 -15.68 5.19
CA SER A 313 5.95 -16.37 5.76
C SER A 313 7.28 -16.01 5.08
N HIS A 314 7.23 -15.44 3.88
CA HIS A 314 8.42 -15.07 3.13
C HIS A 314 9.18 -13.92 3.81
N ASP A 315 10.52 -13.97 3.83
CA ASP A 315 11.38 -12.91 4.41
C ASP A 315 11.09 -11.48 3.92
N LEU A 316 10.68 -11.34 2.65
CA LEU A 316 10.37 -10.08 2.01
C LEU A 316 8.96 -9.56 2.33
N SER A 317 8.10 -10.34 2.99
CA SER A 317 6.76 -9.90 3.42
C SER A 317 6.80 -8.69 4.36
N THR A 318 7.95 -8.49 5.01
CA THR A 318 8.25 -7.33 5.87
C THR A 318 8.34 -6.02 5.08
N VAL A 319 8.85 -6.06 3.84
CA VAL A 319 9.00 -4.89 2.96
C VAL A 319 7.97 -4.86 1.82
N PHE A 320 7.20 -5.93 1.63
CA PHE A 320 6.19 -6.03 0.58
C PHE A 320 4.99 -5.11 0.88
N LEU A 321 4.66 -4.25 -0.09
CA LEU A 321 3.70 -3.16 0.07
C LEU A 321 2.32 -3.64 0.54
N ASP A 322 1.78 -4.69 -0.08
CA ASP A 322 0.43 -5.16 0.22
C ASP A 322 0.36 -5.81 1.61
N SER A 323 1.39 -6.58 1.99
CA SER A 323 1.49 -7.17 3.32
C SER A 323 1.63 -6.11 4.41
N ARG A 324 2.46 -5.08 4.18
CA ARG A 324 2.60 -3.92 5.08
C ARG A 324 1.30 -3.13 5.21
N ALA A 325 0.64 -2.82 4.10
CA ALA A 325 -0.63 -2.09 4.10
C ALA A 325 -1.72 -2.86 4.85
N LYS A 326 -1.80 -4.18 4.68
CA LYS A 326 -2.70 -5.07 5.43
C LYS A 326 -2.44 -5.01 6.94
N ARG A 327 -1.17 -5.05 7.37
CA ARG A 327 -0.79 -4.96 8.79
C ARG A 327 -1.11 -3.60 9.40
N LEU A 328 -0.88 -2.52 8.65
CA LEU A 328 -1.05 -1.14 9.10
C LEU A 328 -2.49 -0.65 9.09
N LEU A 329 -3.34 -1.11 8.17
CA LEU A 329 -4.71 -0.60 8.00
C LEU A 329 -5.49 -0.43 9.32
N PRO A 330 -5.48 -1.39 10.27
CA PRO A 330 -6.18 -1.22 11.56
C PRO A 330 -5.75 0.02 12.35
N CYS A 331 -4.52 0.50 12.18
CA CYS A 331 -4.02 1.70 12.86
C CYS A 331 -4.55 3.01 12.26
N PHE A 332 -5.00 3.00 11.00
CA PHE A 332 -5.52 4.18 10.29
C PHE A 332 -7.06 4.30 10.38
N VAL A 333 -7.75 3.30 10.94
CA VAL A 333 -9.20 3.33 11.06
C VAL A 333 -9.63 4.34 12.14
N PRO A 334 -10.51 5.31 11.86
CA PRO A 334 -10.71 6.45 12.78
C PRO A 334 -11.32 6.09 14.14
N HIS A 335 -12.17 5.05 14.18
CA HIS A 335 -12.97 4.67 15.34
C HIS A 335 -12.38 3.51 16.15
N SER A 336 -11.28 2.91 15.70
CA SER A 336 -10.67 1.74 16.35
C SER A 336 -9.13 1.72 16.29
N GLY A 337 -8.54 2.58 15.47
CA GLY A 337 -7.10 2.65 15.24
C GLY A 337 -6.37 3.58 16.21
N TRP A 338 -5.17 4.00 15.79
CA TRP A 338 -4.19 4.71 16.59
C TRP A 338 -4.75 5.87 17.40
N ARG A 339 -5.43 6.80 16.72
CA ARG A 339 -5.98 8.01 17.32
C ARG A 339 -7.04 7.68 18.37
N HIS A 340 -7.94 6.73 18.07
CA HIS A 340 -8.96 6.29 19.00
C HIS A 340 -8.35 5.62 20.24
N CYS A 341 -7.36 4.74 20.06
CA CYS A 341 -6.67 4.06 21.16
C CYS A 341 -5.96 5.04 22.08
N LEU A 342 -5.23 6.02 21.53
CA LEU A 342 -4.55 7.05 22.31
C LEU A 342 -5.55 7.90 23.12
N CYS A 343 -6.53 8.52 22.45
CA CYS A 343 -7.51 9.38 23.11
C CYS A 343 -8.29 8.63 24.19
N SER A 344 -8.71 7.39 23.91
CA SER A 344 -9.47 6.59 24.87
C SER A 344 -8.65 6.25 26.13
N LEU A 345 -7.36 5.96 25.98
CA LEU A 345 -6.50 5.65 27.12
C LEU A 345 -6.13 6.90 27.92
N ILE A 346 -5.89 8.04 27.26
CA ILE A 346 -5.70 9.34 27.91
C ILE A 346 -6.91 9.64 28.79
N ASP A 347 -8.10 9.59 28.21
CA ASP A 347 -9.34 9.94 28.88
C ASP A 347 -9.66 9.00 30.06
N LEU A 348 -9.33 7.71 29.94
CA LEU A 348 -9.44 6.76 31.05
C LEU A 348 -8.46 7.07 32.20
N LEU A 349 -7.22 7.45 31.89
CA LEU A 349 -6.19 7.70 32.91
C LEU A 349 -6.33 9.07 33.60
N GLU A 350 -6.86 10.06 32.87
CA GLU A 350 -7.14 11.40 33.39
C GLU A 350 -8.46 11.46 34.15
N ASN A 351 -9.53 10.89 33.59
CA ASN A 351 -10.89 11.06 34.08
C ASN A 351 -11.58 9.71 34.41
N PRO A 352 -10.96 8.79 35.17
CA PRO A 352 -11.47 7.44 35.36
C PRO A 352 -12.86 7.42 36.04
N VAL A 353 -13.07 8.27 37.05
CA VAL A 353 -14.33 8.36 37.81
C VAL A 353 -15.46 8.89 36.94
N THR A 354 -15.22 9.96 36.19
CA THR A 354 -16.19 10.52 35.24
C THR A 354 -16.59 9.49 34.17
N LYS A 355 -15.62 8.75 33.64
CA LYS A 355 -15.89 7.68 32.65
C LYS A 355 -16.68 6.52 33.21
N TYR A 356 -16.46 6.18 34.47
CA TYR A 356 -17.26 5.18 35.14
C TYR A 356 -18.71 5.64 35.33
N LYS A 357 -18.94 6.89 35.78
CA LYS A 357 -20.29 7.46 35.92
C LYS A 357 -21.05 7.42 34.58
N LEU A 358 -20.42 7.90 33.50
CA LEU A 358 -20.98 7.83 32.14
C LEU A 358 -21.26 6.40 31.67
N HIS A 359 -20.44 5.43 32.07
CA HIS A 359 -20.67 4.03 31.74
C HIS A 359 -21.89 3.45 32.46
N ILE A 360 -22.07 3.80 33.73
CA ILE A 360 -23.24 3.40 34.52
C ILE A 360 -24.51 4.03 33.94
N GLU A 361 -24.49 5.32 33.62
CA GLU A 361 -25.60 6.00 32.93
C GLU A 361 -25.96 5.29 31.60
N HIS A 362 -24.96 4.91 30.81
CA HIS A 362 -25.20 4.16 29.58
C HIS A 362 -25.82 2.77 29.82
N ILE A 363 -25.44 2.07 30.89
CA ILE A 363 -26.09 0.81 31.26
C ILE A 363 -27.55 1.03 31.63
N LEU A 364 -27.86 2.08 32.40
CA LEU A 364 -29.23 2.40 32.84
C LEU A 364 -30.14 2.74 31.65
N THR A 365 -29.72 3.64 30.77
CA THR A 365 -30.45 3.99 29.54
C THR A 365 -30.72 2.77 28.65
N LYS A 366 -29.75 1.85 28.52
CA LYS A 366 -29.94 0.61 27.76
C LYS A 366 -30.94 -0.36 28.40
N ARG A 367 -31.06 -0.36 29.75
CA ARG A 367 -32.08 -1.14 30.47
C ARG A 367 -33.47 -0.55 30.26
N GLU A 368 -33.60 0.77 30.30
CA GLU A 368 -34.86 1.48 30.03
C GLU A 368 -35.36 1.19 28.61
N MET A 369 -34.50 1.33 27.60
CA MET A 369 -34.85 0.98 26.22
C MET A 369 -35.28 -0.48 26.05
N LYS A 370 -34.65 -1.42 26.78
CA LYS A 370 -35.07 -2.83 26.76
C LYS A 370 -36.44 -3.05 27.41
N LYS A 371 -36.73 -2.37 28.53
CA LYS A 371 -38.03 -2.42 29.20
C LYS A 371 -39.14 -1.88 28.29
N GLU A 372 -38.91 -0.75 27.63
CA GLU A 372 -39.86 -0.17 26.66
C GLU A 372 -40.09 -1.07 25.43
N MET A 373 -39.05 -1.75 24.94
CA MET A 373 -39.18 -2.70 23.83
C MET A 373 -39.96 -3.96 24.22
N SER A 374 -39.82 -4.44 25.47
CA SER A 374 -40.60 -5.56 26.00
C SER A 374 -42.06 -5.19 26.29
N GLU A 375 -42.35 -3.95 26.68
CA GLU A 375 -43.73 -3.48 26.92
C GLU A 375 -44.51 -3.24 25.62
N LYS A 376 -43.82 -2.95 24.50
CA LYS A 376 -44.44 -2.80 23.18
C LYS A 376 -44.72 -4.12 22.44
N HIS A 377 -44.14 -5.23 22.87
CA HIS A 377 -44.40 -6.57 22.29
C HIS A 377 -45.04 -7.48 23.35
N GLY A 378 -46.34 -7.28 23.59
CA GLY A 378 -47.14 -8.21 24.38
C GLY A 378 -47.13 -9.62 23.78
N ASP A 379 -46.99 -10.62 24.65
CA ASP A 379 -46.93 -12.05 24.39
C ASP A 379 -47.65 -12.54 23.13
N LYS A 380 -46.88 -12.93 22.11
CA LYS A 380 -47.21 -14.09 21.26
C LYS A 380 -45.91 -14.81 20.86
N PRO A 381 -45.75 -16.10 21.19
CA PRO A 381 -44.66 -16.89 20.65
C PRO A 381 -44.98 -17.26 19.20
N LEU A 382 -44.16 -16.79 18.25
CA LEU A 382 -44.06 -17.41 16.94
C LEU A 382 -42.88 -18.39 17.00
N MET A 383 -43.22 -19.66 17.15
CA MET A 383 -42.32 -20.75 16.83
C MET A 383 -42.05 -20.75 15.32
N CYS A 384 -40.79 -20.77 14.93
CA CYS A 384 -40.37 -21.34 13.66
C CYS A 384 -39.26 -22.35 13.95
N GLU A 385 -39.61 -23.62 13.84
CA GLU A 385 -38.65 -24.71 13.67
C GLU A 385 -38.00 -24.53 12.29
N ASP A 386 -36.71 -24.20 12.28
CA ASP A 386 -35.69 -24.96 11.55
C ASP A 386 -34.34 -24.23 11.69
N GLY A 387 -33.40 -24.91 12.33
CA GLY A 387 -32.16 -24.34 12.81
C GLY A 387 -31.13 -24.13 11.71
N HIS A 388 -30.91 -22.88 11.30
CA HIS A 388 -29.61 -22.39 10.81
C HIS A 388 -29.46 -20.90 11.11
N CYS A 389 -28.53 -20.55 12.01
CA CYS A 389 -28.15 -19.15 12.29
C CYS A 389 -27.18 -18.65 11.20
N SER A 390 -27.66 -17.76 10.35
CA SER A 390 -26.83 -16.75 9.68
C SER A 390 -27.22 -15.38 10.25
N PRO A 391 -26.29 -14.44 10.48
CA PRO A 391 -26.64 -13.10 10.95
C PRO A 391 -27.46 -12.37 9.87
N PRO A 392 -28.52 -11.62 10.23
CA PRO A 392 -29.29 -10.88 9.25
C PRO A 392 -28.41 -9.79 8.61
N CYS A 393 -28.23 -9.89 7.30
CA CYS A 393 -27.73 -8.81 6.47
C CYS A 393 -28.69 -7.63 6.54
N TYR A 394 -28.26 -6.51 7.14
CA TYR A 394 -28.97 -5.24 7.00
C TYR A 394 -28.69 -4.66 5.60
N PRO A 395 -29.71 -4.16 4.87
CA PRO A 395 -29.49 -3.49 3.60
C PRO A 395 -28.61 -2.24 3.77
N LEU A 396 -27.57 -2.14 2.95
CA LEU A 396 -26.76 -0.92 2.75
C LEU A 396 -27.69 0.19 2.24
N GLY A 397 -28.18 1.04 3.15
CA GLY A 397 -29.05 2.15 2.72
C GLY A 397 -29.78 2.90 3.82
N GLN A 398 -29.32 2.89 5.07
CA GLN A 398 -29.77 3.82 6.12
C GLN A 398 -28.84 3.70 7.35
N LEU A 399 -27.65 4.29 7.25
CA LEU A 399 -26.76 4.48 8.39
C LEU A 399 -26.02 5.81 8.26
N VAL A 400 -26.79 6.89 8.17
CA VAL A 400 -26.32 8.26 8.36
C VAL A 400 -27.32 8.96 9.27
N ALA A 401 -26.82 9.46 10.40
CA ALA A 401 -27.50 10.00 11.60
C ALA A 401 -27.94 8.91 12.62
N PRO A 402 -27.32 8.83 13.83
CA PRO A 402 -27.01 9.97 14.71
C PRO A 402 -25.61 9.89 15.38
N PHE A 403 -24.52 9.93 14.60
CA PHE A 403 -23.16 10.16 15.14
C PHE A 403 -22.61 11.57 14.81
N SER A 404 -23.15 12.24 13.78
CA SER A 404 -22.82 13.63 13.46
C SER A 404 -23.34 14.64 14.49
N LEU A 405 -24.32 14.24 15.31
CA LEU A 405 -24.82 15.04 16.43
C LEU A 405 -23.94 14.90 17.68
N PHE A 406 -23.13 13.84 17.80
CA PHE A 406 -22.28 13.59 18.98
C PHE A 406 -20.94 14.33 18.90
N CYS A 407 -20.36 14.49 17.70
CA CYS A 407 -19.09 15.21 17.53
C CYS A 407 -19.23 16.74 17.49
N LYS A 408 -20.42 17.29 17.20
CA LYS A 408 -20.66 18.74 17.24
C LYS A 408 -20.70 19.30 18.66
N THR A 409 -20.95 18.47 19.68
CA THR A 409 -21.10 18.89 21.07
C THR A 409 -19.76 19.00 21.83
N ILE A 410 -18.65 18.50 21.27
CA ILE A 410 -17.34 18.47 21.96
C ILE A 410 -16.37 19.59 21.50
N HIS A 411 -16.73 20.42 20.51
CA HIS A 411 -15.85 21.50 20.05
C HIS A 411 -16.35 22.94 20.18
N ASN A 412 -17.58 23.16 20.66
CA ASN A 412 -18.05 24.52 20.98
C ASN A 412 -18.70 24.51 22.38
N ARG A 413 -17.89 24.71 23.41
CA ARG A 413 -18.36 25.27 24.70
C ARG A 413 -17.16 25.89 25.41
N ALA A 414 -16.75 27.04 24.88
CA ALA A 414 -16.07 28.06 25.65
C ALA A 414 -17.06 29.21 25.80
N GLU A 415 -17.28 29.57 27.07
CA GLU A 415 -17.81 30.83 27.59
C GLU A 415 -19.32 31.13 27.42
N ASP A 416 -19.89 31.45 28.58
CA ASP A 416 -21.10 32.21 28.89
C ASP A 416 -22.47 31.64 28.45
N GLU A 417 -23.21 31.13 29.44
CA GLU A 417 -24.52 31.66 29.85
C GLU A 417 -25.07 30.81 31.02
N GLU A 418 -25.41 31.49 32.11
CA GLU A 418 -26.17 30.95 33.24
C GLU A 418 -27.59 30.61 32.75
N GLU A 419 -27.92 29.32 32.66
CA GLU A 419 -29.31 28.89 32.49
C GLU A 419 -29.68 27.88 33.58
N GLU A 420 -30.75 28.21 34.31
CA GLU A 420 -31.22 27.54 35.51
C GLU A 420 -31.43 26.04 35.29
N CYS A 421 -30.71 25.24 36.09
CA CYS A 421 -30.91 23.81 36.19
C CYS A 421 -32.28 23.53 36.82
N HIS A 422 -33.26 23.19 35.98
CA HIS A 422 -34.46 22.48 36.42
C HIS A 422 -34.02 21.16 37.09
N LYS A 423 -34.23 21.10 38.41
CA LYS A 423 -34.11 19.89 39.23
C LYS A 423 -35.16 18.87 38.78
N GLU A 424 -34.81 17.97 37.88
CA GLU A 424 -35.50 16.69 37.75
C GLU A 424 -34.68 15.62 38.48
N GLY A 425 -35.23 15.15 39.60
CA GLY A 425 -34.60 14.14 40.43
C GLY A 425 -34.55 12.79 39.72
N TRP A 426 -33.43 12.09 39.90
CA TRP A 426 -33.19 10.71 39.49
C TRP A 426 -34.38 9.81 39.83
N HIS A 427 -35.09 9.31 38.81
CA HIS A 427 -36.32 8.57 39.02
C HIS A 427 -36.16 7.11 39.48
N ASP A 428 -34.93 6.60 39.65
CA ASP A 428 -34.71 5.29 40.28
C ASP A 428 -33.31 5.18 40.92
N TYR A 429 -33.18 5.64 42.17
CA TYR A 429 -31.94 5.55 42.96
C TYR A 429 -31.53 4.09 43.22
N GLU A 430 -32.49 3.16 43.19
CA GLU A 430 -32.29 1.74 43.46
C GLU A 430 -31.67 1.04 42.25
N ALA A 431 -32.15 1.32 41.03
CA ALA A 431 -31.53 0.84 39.79
C ALA A 431 -30.09 1.34 39.62
N MET A 432 -29.82 2.59 40.01
CA MET A 432 -28.46 3.15 39.99
C MET A 432 -27.53 2.40 40.97
N MET A 433 -27.98 2.19 42.21
CA MET A 433 -27.23 1.43 43.21
C MET A 433 -27.01 -0.04 42.80
N GLU A 434 -27.98 -0.65 42.12
CA GLU A 434 -27.87 -1.99 41.56
C GLU A 434 -26.82 -2.05 40.43
N ALA A 435 -26.82 -1.07 39.51
CA ALA A 435 -25.81 -0.97 38.45
C ALA A 435 -24.38 -0.78 39.01
N PHE A 436 -24.21 0.01 40.07
CA PHE A 436 -22.93 0.17 40.77
C PHE A 436 -22.46 -1.15 41.42
N ARG A 437 -23.37 -1.96 41.95
CA ARG A 437 -23.05 -3.29 42.52
C ARG A 437 -22.70 -4.31 41.45
N GLU A 438 -23.40 -4.30 40.32
CA GLU A 438 -23.14 -5.20 39.19
C GLU A 438 -21.78 -4.96 38.56
N VAL A 439 -21.38 -3.70 38.37
CA VAL A 439 -20.10 -3.34 37.77
C VAL A 439 -19.32 -2.45 38.74
N PRO A 440 -18.59 -3.03 39.71
CA PRO A 440 -17.74 -2.25 40.60
C PRO A 440 -16.71 -1.43 39.81
N PHE A 441 -16.47 -0.18 40.23
CA PHE A 441 -15.51 0.73 39.58
C PHE A 441 -14.14 0.08 39.32
N LYS A 442 -13.65 -0.68 40.30
CA LYS A 442 -12.39 -1.44 40.18
C LYS A 442 -12.41 -2.39 38.99
N ASN A 443 -13.48 -3.15 38.80
CA ASN A 443 -13.62 -4.10 37.70
C ASN A 443 -13.74 -3.35 36.37
N TYR A 444 -14.53 -2.29 36.33
CA TYR A 444 -14.62 -1.40 35.17
C TYR A 444 -13.24 -0.88 34.74
N LEU A 445 -12.47 -0.30 35.66
CA LEU A 445 -11.16 0.27 35.33
C LEU A 445 -10.19 -0.81 34.86
N LYS A 446 -10.16 -1.98 35.51
CA LYS A 446 -9.34 -3.12 35.08
C LYS A 446 -9.68 -3.55 33.65
N ASP A 447 -10.96 -3.83 33.38
CA ASP A 447 -11.40 -4.35 32.09
C ASP A 447 -11.14 -3.34 30.97
N ARG A 448 -11.48 -2.07 31.21
CA ARG A 448 -11.26 -0.99 30.24
C ARG A 448 -9.79 -0.72 30.01
N TYR A 449 -8.99 -0.64 31.07
CA TYR A 449 -7.54 -0.44 30.94
C TYR A 449 -6.90 -1.60 30.18
N ASN A 450 -7.22 -2.85 30.52
CA ASN A 450 -6.64 -4.03 29.87
C ASN A 450 -7.00 -4.08 28.38
N LYS A 451 -8.25 -3.75 28.02
CA LYS A 451 -8.66 -3.66 26.62
C LYS A 451 -7.92 -2.55 25.87
N LEU A 452 -7.99 -1.32 26.36
CA LEU A 452 -7.42 -0.15 25.68
C LEU A 452 -5.88 -0.22 25.59
N SER A 453 -5.21 -0.68 26.65
CA SER A 453 -3.76 -0.85 26.63
C SER A 453 -3.31 -1.93 25.67
N LYS A 454 -4.06 -3.03 25.53
CA LYS A 454 -3.80 -4.08 24.54
C LYS A 454 -3.97 -3.55 23.11
N ASP A 455 -5.05 -2.82 22.85
CA ASP A 455 -5.34 -2.25 21.52
C ASP A 455 -4.27 -1.22 21.13
N LEU A 456 -3.88 -0.33 22.05
CA LEU A 456 -2.81 0.64 21.83
C LEU A 456 -1.46 -0.04 21.63
N ARG A 457 -1.11 -1.06 22.44
CA ARG A 457 0.12 -1.83 22.28
C ARG A 457 0.21 -2.47 20.90
N CYS A 458 -0.89 -3.07 20.42
CA CYS A 458 -0.98 -3.63 19.08
C CYS A 458 -0.73 -2.56 18.01
N CYS A 459 -1.28 -1.34 18.17
CA CYS A 459 -1.01 -0.24 17.26
C CYS A 459 0.45 0.22 17.28
N ILE A 460 1.06 0.37 18.47
CA ILE A 460 2.46 0.75 18.60
C ILE A 460 3.36 -0.29 17.92
N GLU A 461 3.15 -1.58 18.19
CA GLU A 461 3.95 -2.65 17.60
C GLU A 461 3.88 -2.64 16.07
N LYS A 462 2.69 -2.43 15.49
CA LYS A 462 2.51 -2.31 14.03
C LYS A 462 3.18 -1.06 13.47
N LEU A 463 2.95 0.11 14.07
CA LEU A 463 3.53 1.37 13.60
C LEU A 463 5.06 1.35 13.72
N TYR A 464 5.59 0.85 14.82
CA TYR A 464 7.03 0.73 15.04
C TYR A 464 7.70 -0.13 13.95
N ASN A 465 7.07 -1.24 13.57
CA ASN A 465 7.66 -2.21 12.63
C ASN A 465 7.32 -1.95 11.16
N ASP A 466 6.26 -1.21 10.84
CA ASP A 466 5.79 -1.05 9.46
C ASP A 466 5.70 0.42 8.99
N HIS A 467 5.77 1.42 9.87
CA HIS A 467 5.68 2.83 9.48
C HIS A 467 7.05 3.38 9.02
N PRO A 468 7.17 4.05 7.85
CA PRO A 468 8.43 4.63 7.37
C PRO A 468 9.03 5.66 8.34
N ARG A 469 10.33 5.58 8.60
CA ARG A 469 10.98 6.41 9.63
C ARG A 469 11.80 7.50 8.97
N LYS A 470 11.31 8.74 9.00
CA LYS A 470 12.20 9.89 8.79
C LYS A 470 13.13 10.03 9.99
N SER A 471 14.36 10.44 9.76
CA SER A 471 15.35 10.71 10.83
C SER A 471 14.81 11.69 11.90
N GLU A 472 13.96 12.63 11.48
CA GLU A 472 13.25 13.60 12.32
C GLU A 472 12.23 12.97 13.30
N ALA A 473 11.81 11.73 13.06
CA ALA A 473 10.81 11.02 13.88
C ALA A 473 11.42 10.22 15.05
N ALA A 474 12.74 10.23 15.24
CA ALA A 474 13.40 9.43 16.28
C ALA A 474 12.78 9.60 17.68
N GLN A 475 12.48 10.85 18.07
CA GLN A 475 11.83 11.14 19.35
C GLN A 475 10.42 10.55 19.47
N ILE A 476 9.66 10.49 18.37
CA ILE A 476 8.31 9.92 18.34
C ILE A 476 8.37 8.42 18.59
N PHE A 477 9.26 7.70 17.90
CA PHE A 477 9.41 6.25 18.10
C PHE A 477 10.01 5.91 19.45
N GLN A 478 10.89 6.74 19.99
CA GLN A 478 11.39 6.60 21.35
C GLN A 478 10.26 6.77 22.39
N CYS A 479 9.41 7.79 22.22
CA CYS A 479 8.21 7.98 23.04
C CYS A 479 7.27 6.77 22.99
N MET A 480 7.06 6.17 21.81
CA MET A 480 6.26 4.97 21.67
C MET A 480 6.78 3.81 22.55
N LEU A 481 8.11 3.62 22.61
CA LEU A 481 8.73 2.60 23.47
C LEU A 481 8.56 2.93 24.96
N GLU A 482 8.71 4.19 25.34
CA GLU A 482 8.55 4.65 26.72
C GLU A 482 7.09 4.49 27.20
N VAL A 483 6.11 4.81 26.35
CA VAL A 483 4.69 4.57 26.61
C VAL A 483 4.41 3.07 26.79
N LEU A 484 5.00 2.20 25.95
CA LEU A 484 4.87 0.75 26.13
C LEU A 484 5.41 0.29 27.49
N GLU A 485 6.55 0.82 27.92
CA GLU A 485 7.12 0.51 29.23
C GLU A 485 6.22 1.01 30.38
N LEU A 486 5.65 2.20 30.26
CA LEU A 486 4.71 2.74 31.26
C LEU A 486 3.43 1.93 31.35
N ILE A 487 2.88 1.50 30.20
CA ILE A 487 1.73 0.59 30.15
C ILE A 487 2.03 -0.73 30.87
N LYS A 488 3.23 -1.29 30.66
CA LYS A 488 3.69 -2.50 31.36
C LYS A 488 3.81 -2.29 32.87
N ILE A 489 4.26 -1.11 33.32
CA ILE A 489 4.37 -0.78 34.75
C ILE A 489 3.00 -0.57 35.39
N LEU A 490 2.08 0.11 34.70
CA LEU A 490 0.72 0.38 35.17
C LEU A 490 -0.15 -0.88 35.24
N HIS A 491 0.05 -1.84 34.33
CA HIS A 491 -0.74 -3.08 34.27
C HIS A 491 -0.81 -3.86 35.60
N PRO A 492 0.31 -4.22 36.27
CA PRO A 492 0.24 -4.91 37.56
C PRO A 492 -0.26 -4.01 38.71
N LEU A 493 -0.10 -2.68 38.62
CA LEU A 493 -0.60 -1.74 39.63
C LEU A 493 -2.13 -1.65 39.60
N ILE A 494 -2.72 -1.60 38.40
CA ILE A 494 -4.18 -1.55 38.19
C ILE A 494 -4.81 -2.93 38.42
N ASN A 495 -4.15 -4.03 38.08
CA ASN A 495 -4.75 -5.36 38.21
C ASN A 495 -4.62 -6.00 39.60
N ARG A 496 -4.05 -5.30 40.60
CA ARG A 496 -3.81 -5.85 41.94
C ARG A 496 -5.11 -6.19 42.69
N ASP A 497 -5.20 -7.42 43.21
CA ASP A 497 -6.43 -7.91 43.88
C ASP A 497 -6.50 -7.63 45.39
N ARG A 498 -5.38 -7.61 46.12
CA ARG A 498 -5.35 -7.34 47.58
C ARG A 498 -4.08 -6.62 48.04
N GLY A 499 -4.23 -5.65 48.94
CA GLY A 499 -3.16 -4.98 49.71
C GLY A 499 -3.68 -3.79 50.53
N ASN A 500 -3.08 -3.51 51.69
CA ASN A 500 -3.41 -2.37 52.58
C ASN A 500 -3.13 -0.98 51.94
N ASP A 501 -2.45 -0.93 50.80
CA ASP A 501 -2.21 0.28 50.03
C ASP A 501 -3.27 0.43 48.93
N ASP A 502 -4.41 1.00 49.30
CA ASP A 502 -5.51 1.21 48.38
C ASP A 502 -5.17 2.30 47.34
N ILE A 503 -4.74 1.89 46.15
CA ILE A 503 -4.52 2.77 44.98
C ILE A 503 -5.87 3.28 44.43
N TRP A 504 -7.00 2.67 44.84
CA TRP A 504 -8.35 3.00 44.39
C TRP A 504 -8.98 4.19 45.14
N SER A 505 -8.19 4.91 45.95
CA SER A 505 -8.65 6.13 46.60
C SER A 505 -9.01 7.21 45.56
N GLU A 506 -10.19 7.82 45.72
CA GLU A 506 -10.70 8.85 44.81
C GLU A 506 -9.71 10.00 44.65
N GLU A 507 -9.06 10.45 45.73
CA GLU A 507 -8.04 11.51 45.70
C GLU A 507 -6.85 11.21 44.76
N LEU A 508 -6.44 9.93 44.68
CA LEU A 508 -5.30 9.49 43.87
C LEU A 508 -5.67 9.38 42.39
N LEU A 509 -6.96 9.14 42.11
CA LEU A 509 -7.53 8.97 40.78
C LEU A 509 -8.06 10.29 40.19
N GLU A 510 -8.52 11.21 41.04
CA GLU A 510 -8.94 12.58 40.69
C GLU A 510 -7.80 13.59 40.69
N GLY A 511 -6.64 13.22 41.24
CA GLY A 511 -5.46 14.09 41.23
C GLY A 511 -5.07 14.53 39.82
N LYS A 512 -4.93 15.84 39.61
CA LYS A 512 -4.55 16.43 38.31
C LYS A 512 -3.21 15.85 37.83
N VAL A 513 -3.16 15.49 36.55
CA VAL A 513 -1.92 15.15 35.85
C VAL A 513 -1.07 16.42 35.75
N GLU A 514 0.22 16.32 36.09
CA GLU A 514 1.16 17.44 36.02
C GLU A 514 1.33 17.93 34.58
N GLU A 515 1.71 19.21 34.42
CA GLU A 515 1.94 19.85 33.13
C GLU A 515 2.92 19.06 32.24
N ASP A 516 2.73 19.19 30.93
CA ASP A 516 3.50 18.47 29.93
C ASP A 516 4.99 18.82 30.06
N CYS A 517 5.80 17.80 30.35
CA CYS A 517 7.24 17.97 30.51
C CYS A 517 7.97 17.67 29.20
N ASN A 518 9.14 18.31 29.01
CA ASN A 518 9.96 18.12 27.82
C ASN A 518 10.31 16.62 27.61
N PRO A 519 10.05 16.05 26.42
CA PRO A 519 10.38 14.65 26.10
C PRO A 519 11.83 14.23 26.39
N VAL A 520 12.77 15.17 26.35
CA VAL A 520 14.19 14.92 26.67
C VAL A 520 14.39 14.43 28.11
N SER A 521 13.53 14.85 29.05
CA SER A 521 13.60 14.45 30.47
C SER A 521 12.93 13.11 30.78
N TRP A 522 12.23 12.51 29.81
CA TRP A 522 11.42 11.31 30.05
C TRP A 522 12.22 10.06 30.41
N PRO A 523 13.42 9.79 29.84
CA PRO A 523 14.24 8.67 30.27
C PRO A 523 14.58 8.72 31.77
N GLU A 524 14.91 9.90 32.30
CA GLU A 524 15.20 10.12 33.71
C GLU A 524 13.96 9.94 34.59
N LYS A 525 12.82 10.50 34.17
CA LYS A 525 11.54 10.32 34.88
C LYS A 525 11.09 8.85 34.88
N LEU A 526 11.26 8.14 33.77
CA LEU A 526 10.97 6.71 33.66
C LEU A 526 11.88 5.89 34.57
N ALA A 527 13.15 6.26 34.71
CA ALA A 527 14.06 5.64 35.68
C ALA A 527 13.56 5.85 37.11
N CYS A 528 13.12 7.06 37.47
CA CYS A 528 12.52 7.35 38.78
C CYS A 528 11.27 6.49 39.05
N VAL A 529 10.38 6.33 38.06
CA VAL A 529 9.21 5.44 38.15
C VAL A 529 9.65 4.00 38.42
N ARG A 530 10.70 3.51 37.75
CA ARG A 530 11.21 2.14 37.92
C ARG A 530 11.74 1.90 39.33
N THR A 531 12.55 2.83 39.87
CA THR A 531 13.20 2.71 41.18
C THR A 531 12.26 2.99 42.36
N ASN A 532 11.09 3.57 42.12
CA ASN A 532 10.13 3.86 43.18
C ASN A 532 9.56 2.56 43.79
N THR A 533 9.69 2.43 45.11
CA THR A 533 9.25 1.28 45.91
C THR A 533 7.82 1.42 46.44
N CYS A 534 7.31 2.65 46.61
CA CYS A 534 5.97 2.90 47.12
C CYS A 534 4.94 2.80 46.00
N SER A 535 4.01 1.84 46.10
CA SER A 535 3.05 1.52 45.04
C SER A 535 2.15 2.72 44.67
N LYS A 536 1.71 3.50 45.65
CA LYS A 536 0.89 4.70 45.44
C LYS A 536 1.63 5.78 44.65
N SER A 537 2.85 6.13 45.09
CA SER A 537 3.66 7.14 44.41
C SER A 537 4.15 6.67 43.02
N LYS A 538 4.48 5.38 42.89
CA LYS A 538 4.83 4.76 41.61
C LYS A 538 3.67 4.83 40.61
N PHE A 539 2.44 4.54 41.05
CA PHE A 539 1.25 4.68 40.22
C PHE A 539 1.03 6.12 39.80
N LYS A 540 1.11 7.09 40.72
CA LYS A 540 0.93 8.52 40.41
C LYS A 540 1.94 9.00 39.36
N LEU A 541 3.22 8.69 39.54
CA LEU A 541 4.28 9.06 38.59
C LEU A 541 4.12 8.36 37.24
N ALA A 542 3.85 7.05 37.23
CA ALA A 542 3.65 6.28 36.00
C ALA A 542 2.44 6.77 35.22
N ARG A 543 1.32 7.04 35.91
CA ARG A 543 0.09 7.58 35.32
C ARG A 543 0.35 8.94 34.68
N SER A 544 0.99 9.85 35.41
CA SER A 544 1.29 11.20 34.93
C SER A 544 2.20 11.16 33.69
N LEU A 545 3.29 10.41 33.75
CA LEU A 545 4.24 10.31 32.63
C LEU A 545 3.61 9.61 31.41
N CYS A 546 2.75 8.60 31.63
CA CYS A 546 2.05 7.90 30.55
C CYS A 546 1.12 8.85 29.81
N VAL A 547 0.30 9.63 30.54
CA VAL A 547 -0.60 10.62 29.95
C VAL A 547 0.18 11.67 29.15
N GLN A 548 1.28 12.20 29.67
CA GLN A 548 2.14 13.15 28.96
C GLN A 548 2.70 12.56 27.65
N GLY A 549 3.18 11.32 27.69
CA GLY A 549 3.64 10.60 26.50
C GLY A 549 2.54 10.40 25.46
N LEU A 550 1.35 9.98 25.90
CA LEU A 550 0.20 9.80 25.02
C LEU A 550 -0.26 11.12 24.36
N ARG A 551 -0.32 12.22 25.13
CA ARG A 551 -0.67 13.56 24.60
C ARG A 551 0.34 14.04 23.56
N TYR A 552 1.62 13.85 23.83
CA TYR A 552 2.68 14.17 22.88
C TYR A 552 2.54 13.37 21.58
N LEU A 553 2.26 12.07 21.65
CA LEU A 553 2.01 11.24 20.48
C LEU A 553 0.78 11.70 19.70
N CYS A 554 -0.32 12.04 20.39
CA CYS A 554 -1.52 12.61 19.76
C CYS A 554 -1.21 13.89 18.97
N LYS A 555 -0.36 14.76 19.51
CA LYS A 555 -0.03 16.06 18.91
C LYS A 555 0.99 15.95 17.76
N ASN A 556 1.98 15.08 17.90
CA ASN A 556 3.14 15.06 17.00
C ASN A 556 3.12 13.92 15.97
N PHE A 557 2.24 12.91 16.12
CA PHE A 557 2.14 11.80 15.18
C PHE A 557 0.71 11.64 14.64
N ILE A 558 0.40 12.44 13.62
CA ILE A 558 -0.89 12.49 12.96
C ILE A 558 -0.91 11.49 11.81
N LEU A 559 -1.81 10.51 11.90
CA LEU A 559 -2.12 9.59 10.80
C LEU A 559 -3.40 10.04 10.09
N PRO A 560 -3.46 9.92 8.75
CA PRO A 560 -4.70 10.11 8.00
C PRO A 560 -5.72 9.01 8.30
N ASP A 561 -6.98 9.31 8.03
CA ASP A 561 -8.10 8.40 8.22
C ASP A 561 -8.31 7.55 6.95
N PHE A 562 -8.07 6.24 7.03
CA PHE A 562 -8.25 5.32 5.91
C PHE A 562 -9.16 4.15 6.24
N TYR A 563 -9.94 3.74 5.23
CA TYR A 563 -10.85 2.59 5.28
C TYR A 563 -10.44 1.46 4.32
N SER A 564 -9.56 1.74 3.36
CA SER A 564 -9.10 0.78 2.36
C SER A 564 -7.58 0.60 2.39
N ARG A 565 -7.12 -0.59 1.98
CA ARG A 565 -5.68 -0.90 1.86
C ARG A 565 -4.98 0.04 0.89
N ARG A 566 -5.68 0.44 -0.18
CA ARG A 566 -5.15 1.33 -1.22
C ARG A 566 -4.69 2.68 -0.67
N GLY A 567 -5.44 3.29 0.26
CA GLY A 567 -5.02 4.53 0.92
C GLY A 567 -3.70 4.36 1.67
N VAL A 568 -3.55 3.27 2.41
CA VAL A 568 -2.32 2.93 3.14
C VAL A 568 -1.16 2.65 2.17
N GLN A 569 -1.40 1.96 1.05
CA GLN A 569 -0.37 1.70 0.03
C GLN A 569 0.19 3.01 -0.54
N PHE A 570 -0.66 3.97 -0.89
CA PHE A 570 -0.22 5.27 -1.39
C PHE A 570 0.56 6.05 -0.31
N TYR A 571 0.06 6.03 0.93
CA TYR A 571 0.76 6.64 2.06
C TYR A 571 2.19 6.11 2.24
N LEU A 572 2.38 4.79 2.10
CA LEU A 572 3.68 4.13 2.17
C LEU A 572 4.58 4.50 0.98
N LEU A 573 4.08 4.45 -0.26
CA LEU A 573 4.85 4.80 -1.46
C LEU A 573 5.34 6.25 -1.46
N GLN A 574 4.55 7.17 -0.92
CA GLN A 574 4.96 8.57 -0.75
C GLN A 574 6.17 8.71 0.18
N ARG A 575 6.25 7.88 1.24
CA ARG A 575 7.21 8.03 2.35
C ARG A 575 8.40 7.06 2.30
N ALA A 576 8.35 6.05 1.44
CA ALA A 576 9.47 5.15 1.24
C ALA A 576 10.66 5.87 0.59
N GLU A 577 11.87 5.53 1.02
CA GLU A 577 13.14 6.04 0.46
C GLU A 577 13.72 5.08 -0.59
N CYS A 578 13.41 3.78 -0.52
CA CYS A 578 13.88 2.81 -1.50
C CYS A 578 12.71 2.00 -2.05
N ILE A 579 12.36 2.23 -3.32
CA ILE A 579 11.24 1.57 -3.99
C ILE A 579 11.78 0.53 -4.97
N LEU A 580 11.32 -0.72 -4.84
CA LEU A 580 11.66 -1.82 -5.76
C LEU A 580 10.40 -2.37 -6.42
N CYS A 581 10.42 -2.50 -7.74
CA CYS A 581 9.30 -3.07 -8.49
C CYS A 581 9.75 -3.52 -9.88
N THR A 582 8.88 -4.19 -10.65
CA THR A 582 9.18 -4.40 -12.07
C THR A 582 9.05 -3.08 -12.86
N VAL A 583 9.72 -2.98 -14.00
CA VAL A 583 9.60 -1.81 -14.90
C VAL A 583 8.13 -1.47 -15.17
N PHE A 584 7.30 -2.46 -15.47
CA PHE A 584 5.88 -2.23 -15.72
C PHE A 584 5.09 -1.87 -14.46
N SER A 585 5.44 -2.44 -13.30
CA SER A 585 4.79 -2.10 -12.03
C SER A 585 5.05 -0.64 -11.63
N SER A 586 6.19 -0.06 -12.00
CA SER A 586 6.52 1.35 -11.72
C SER A 586 5.44 2.33 -12.22
N PHE A 587 4.64 1.94 -13.22
CA PHE A 587 3.51 2.74 -13.68
C PHE A 587 2.49 3.08 -12.57
N ARG A 588 2.40 2.28 -11.49
CA ARG A 588 1.55 2.61 -10.34
C ARG A 588 1.94 3.92 -9.65
N LEU A 589 3.19 4.36 -9.80
CA LEU A 589 3.71 5.57 -9.17
C LEU A 589 3.14 6.86 -9.79
N TYR A 590 2.65 6.81 -11.03
CA TYR A 590 1.98 7.96 -11.65
C TYR A 590 0.68 8.37 -10.93
N ASN A 591 0.02 7.43 -10.26
CA ASN A 591 -1.25 7.68 -9.56
C ASN A 591 -1.04 8.08 -8.09
N VAL A 592 0.20 8.23 -7.63
CA VAL A 592 0.50 8.61 -6.25
C VAL A 592 0.46 10.13 -6.13
N THR A 593 -0.72 10.71 -5.92
CA THR A 593 -0.90 12.16 -5.66
C THR A 593 -0.65 12.47 -4.18
N MET A 594 -0.12 13.66 -3.87
CA MET A 594 0.15 14.09 -2.49
C MET A 594 -1.08 14.65 -1.76
N ASP A 595 -2.17 14.98 -2.49
CA ASP A 595 -3.35 15.60 -1.91
C ASP A 595 -4.42 14.58 -1.49
N ASN A 596 -4.88 14.70 -0.24
CA ASN A 596 -5.95 13.90 0.38
C ASN A 596 -7.36 14.33 -0.06
N SER A 597 -7.51 15.06 -1.16
CA SER A 597 -8.82 15.48 -1.67
C SER A 597 -9.41 14.35 -2.52
N PRO A 598 -10.61 13.82 -2.20
CA PRO A 598 -11.30 12.92 -3.11
C PRO A 598 -11.77 13.74 -4.31
N SER A 599 -10.99 13.79 -5.39
CA SER A 599 -11.46 14.43 -6.61
C SER A 599 -12.41 13.49 -7.35
N SER A 600 -13.70 13.75 -7.19
CA SER A 600 -14.74 13.39 -8.14
C SER A 600 -14.46 14.10 -9.48
N SER A 601 -13.86 13.40 -10.44
CA SER A 601 -14.04 13.66 -11.88
C SER A 601 -13.29 12.60 -12.68
N ASP A 602 -14.07 11.76 -13.35
CA ASP A 602 -13.64 10.85 -14.41
C ASP A 602 -13.10 11.63 -15.60
N THR A 603 -11.80 11.86 -15.63
CA THR A 603 -11.08 12.10 -16.88
C THR A 603 -9.77 11.33 -16.86
N CYS A 604 -9.59 10.45 -17.85
CA CYS A 604 -8.44 9.56 -18.06
C CYS A 604 -7.12 10.29 -18.37
N LEU A 605 -6.89 11.46 -17.79
CA LEU A 605 -5.60 12.15 -17.84
C LEU A 605 -4.81 11.72 -16.59
N VAL A 606 -3.76 10.94 -16.82
CA VAL A 606 -2.75 10.63 -15.80
C VAL A 606 -2.19 11.96 -15.31
N LYS A 607 -2.60 12.42 -14.13
CA LYS A 607 -2.00 13.61 -13.51
C LYS A 607 -0.59 13.22 -13.06
N LYS A 608 0.41 14.00 -13.50
CA LYS A 608 1.81 13.81 -13.08
C LYS A 608 1.86 13.96 -11.55
N PRO A 609 2.48 13.03 -10.80
CA PRO A 609 2.53 13.15 -9.35
C PRO A 609 3.42 14.35 -8.99
N GLU A 610 2.85 15.37 -8.35
CA GLU A 610 3.54 16.66 -8.23
C GLU A 610 4.81 16.64 -7.39
N ASN A 611 5.08 15.62 -6.54
CA ASN A 611 6.27 15.64 -5.66
C ASN A 611 6.73 14.27 -5.13
N LEU A 612 6.92 13.26 -5.99
CA LEU A 612 7.55 12.00 -5.56
C LEU A 612 9.06 12.14 -5.30
N ASN A 613 9.71 13.19 -5.84
CA ASN A 613 11.13 13.55 -5.70
C ASN A 613 12.09 12.34 -5.74
N LEU A 614 11.91 11.47 -6.73
CA LEU A 614 12.77 10.31 -6.94
C LEU A 614 14.16 10.79 -7.36
N GLY A 615 15.19 10.73 -6.53
CA GLY A 615 16.52 11.24 -6.91
C GLY A 615 17.23 10.36 -7.95
N LEU A 616 17.16 9.04 -7.78
CA LEU A 616 17.87 8.05 -8.58
C LEU A 616 16.94 6.94 -9.10
N LEU A 617 17.02 6.68 -10.41
CA LEU A 617 16.45 5.51 -11.07
C LEU A 617 17.57 4.50 -11.38
N ILE A 618 17.39 3.25 -10.95
CA ILE A 618 18.24 2.11 -11.35
C ILE A 618 17.38 1.13 -12.14
N VAL A 619 17.85 0.70 -13.30
CA VAL A 619 17.21 -0.37 -14.06
C VAL A 619 18.20 -1.53 -14.20
N ASP A 620 17.95 -2.60 -13.47
CA ASP A 620 18.70 -3.86 -13.54
C ASP A 620 18.25 -4.69 -14.73
N GLU A 621 19.16 -5.50 -15.27
CA GLU A 621 18.98 -6.30 -16.48
C GLU A 621 18.41 -5.49 -17.66
N ALA A 622 18.83 -4.23 -17.77
CA ALA A 622 18.28 -3.28 -18.73
C ALA A 622 18.55 -3.65 -20.20
N ALA A 623 19.54 -4.50 -20.47
CA ALA A 623 19.80 -5.06 -21.81
C ALA A 623 18.69 -6.02 -22.28
N GLN A 624 17.87 -6.55 -21.35
CA GLN A 624 16.75 -7.44 -21.65
C GLN A 624 15.42 -6.70 -21.88
N LEU A 625 15.43 -5.36 -21.81
CA LEU A 625 14.26 -4.51 -22.05
C LEU A 625 14.32 -3.91 -23.45
N LYS A 626 13.15 -3.73 -24.06
CA LYS A 626 13.03 -2.86 -25.24
C LYS A 626 13.26 -1.42 -24.80
N GLU A 627 13.92 -0.64 -25.63
CA GLU A 627 14.22 0.77 -25.36
C GLU A 627 12.97 1.56 -24.89
N CYS A 628 11.83 1.37 -25.54
CA CYS A 628 10.56 2.02 -25.18
C CYS A 628 9.98 1.57 -23.82
N GLU A 629 10.31 0.38 -23.32
CA GLU A 629 9.84 -0.10 -22.01
C GLU A 629 10.50 0.68 -20.87
N THR A 630 11.74 1.15 -21.07
CA THR A 630 12.46 1.95 -20.08
C THR A 630 11.84 3.35 -19.88
N LEU A 631 11.04 3.82 -20.84
CA LEU A 631 10.33 5.10 -20.74
C LEU A 631 9.34 5.12 -19.57
N ILE A 632 8.79 3.96 -19.18
CA ILE A 632 7.80 3.85 -18.11
C ILE A 632 8.35 4.45 -16.79
N PRO A 633 9.50 4.00 -16.26
CA PRO A 633 10.09 4.63 -15.08
C PRO A 633 10.80 5.96 -15.40
N LEU A 634 11.39 6.15 -16.58
CA LEU A 634 12.14 7.38 -16.91
C LEU A 634 11.29 8.65 -16.94
N LEU A 635 10.01 8.52 -17.32
CA LEU A 635 9.07 9.65 -17.40
C LEU A 635 8.49 10.06 -16.04
N LEU A 636 8.80 9.33 -14.95
CA LEU A 636 8.42 9.73 -13.60
C LEU A 636 9.11 11.04 -13.21
N PRO A 637 8.42 11.95 -12.51
CA PRO A 637 8.98 13.24 -12.12
C PRO A 637 10.02 13.12 -11.00
N GLY A 638 10.97 14.05 -11.00
CA GLY A 638 11.95 14.21 -9.93
C GLY A 638 13.28 13.47 -10.14
N ILE A 639 13.36 12.56 -11.13
CA ILE A 639 14.57 11.80 -11.44
C ILE A 639 15.70 12.75 -11.85
N LYS A 640 16.81 12.71 -11.10
CA LYS A 640 18.05 13.46 -11.38
C LYS A 640 19.13 12.59 -12.02
N GLN A 641 19.17 11.32 -11.67
CA GLN A 641 20.07 10.36 -12.29
C GLN A 641 19.34 9.08 -12.69
N ALA A 642 19.64 8.55 -13.86
CA ALA A 642 19.21 7.22 -14.30
C ALA A 642 20.44 6.35 -14.61
N VAL A 643 20.47 5.15 -14.04
CA VAL A 643 21.55 4.17 -14.17
C VAL A 643 20.99 2.87 -14.74
N PHE A 644 21.38 2.54 -15.97
CA PHE A 644 21.04 1.26 -16.60
C PHE A 644 22.18 0.27 -16.41
N ILE A 645 21.84 -0.92 -15.94
CA ILE A 645 22.80 -1.94 -15.58
C ILE A 645 22.44 -3.20 -16.34
N GLY A 646 23.40 -3.79 -17.04
CA GLY A 646 23.11 -4.91 -17.92
C GLY A 646 24.33 -5.40 -18.70
N ASP A 647 24.07 -6.29 -19.64
CA ASP A 647 25.08 -6.90 -20.51
C ASP A 647 24.46 -7.15 -21.89
N GLU A 648 24.95 -6.42 -22.90
CA GLU A 648 24.46 -6.50 -24.29
C GLU A 648 24.76 -7.86 -24.95
N TYR A 649 25.67 -8.65 -24.38
CA TYR A 649 26.01 -10.00 -24.87
C TYR A 649 25.12 -11.09 -24.26
N GLN A 650 24.15 -10.74 -23.42
CA GLN A 650 23.14 -11.67 -22.89
C GLN A 650 21.89 -11.70 -23.78
N LEU A 651 20.87 -12.43 -23.34
CA LEU A 651 19.61 -12.57 -24.10
C LEU A 651 18.94 -11.20 -24.28
N PRO A 652 18.57 -10.82 -25.51
CA PRO A 652 17.87 -9.57 -25.78
C PRO A 652 16.40 -9.63 -25.35
N ALA A 653 15.72 -8.50 -25.43
CA ALA A 653 14.28 -8.42 -25.20
C ALA A 653 13.49 -9.33 -26.15
N LEU A 654 12.45 -9.98 -25.61
CA LEU A 654 11.55 -10.81 -26.42
C LEU A 654 10.66 -9.95 -27.32
N VAL A 655 10.65 -10.26 -28.61
CA VAL A 655 9.74 -9.70 -29.63
C VAL A 655 9.02 -10.85 -30.31
N LYS A 656 7.69 -10.84 -30.29
CA LYS A 656 6.84 -11.88 -30.89
C LYS A 656 6.67 -11.67 -32.39
N SER A 657 6.47 -10.43 -32.83
CA SER A 657 6.28 -10.14 -34.25
C SER A 657 7.61 -10.11 -35.01
N LYS A 658 7.72 -10.94 -36.05
CA LYS A 658 8.84 -10.87 -37.00
C LYS A 658 8.92 -9.52 -37.70
N ILE A 659 7.79 -8.85 -37.92
CA ILE A 659 7.76 -7.53 -38.54
C ILE A 659 8.36 -6.49 -37.59
N SER A 660 8.01 -6.54 -36.30
CA SER A 660 8.58 -5.66 -35.28
C SER A 660 10.06 -5.96 -35.01
N ASP A 661 10.47 -7.23 -35.04
CA ASP A 661 11.87 -7.63 -34.88
C ASP A 661 12.74 -7.10 -36.04
N ASN A 662 12.28 -7.25 -37.29
CA ASN A 662 12.92 -6.65 -38.46
C ASN A 662 12.99 -5.12 -38.37
N ALA A 663 12.04 -4.49 -37.69
CA ALA A 663 12.02 -3.06 -37.42
C ALA A 663 12.96 -2.62 -36.28
N LYS A 664 13.73 -3.55 -35.67
CA LYS A 664 14.61 -3.32 -34.52
C LYS A 664 13.88 -2.94 -33.23
N PHE A 665 12.63 -3.37 -33.07
CA PHE A 665 11.83 -3.09 -31.87
C PHE A 665 12.41 -3.71 -30.58
N GLY A 666 13.17 -4.80 -30.71
CA GLY A 666 13.83 -5.47 -29.59
C GLY A 666 15.13 -4.81 -29.12
N ARG A 667 15.55 -3.70 -29.74
CA ARG A 667 16.78 -2.98 -29.36
C ARG A 667 16.63 -2.46 -27.93
N SER A 668 17.66 -2.67 -27.11
CA SER A 668 17.75 -2.13 -25.75
C SER A 668 18.42 -0.76 -25.75
N VAL A 669 18.61 -0.16 -24.58
CA VAL A 669 19.31 1.13 -24.42
C VAL A 669 20.84 1.00 -24.57
N PHE A 670 21.38 -0.22 -24.70
CA PHE A 670 22.82 -0.49 -24.70
C PHE A 670 23.50 -0.36 -26.06
#